data_AF-A0A955V6W7-F1
#
_entry.id   AF-A0A955V6W7-F1
#
_cell.length_a   1.000
_cell.length_b   1.000
_cell.length_c   1.000
_cell.angle_alpha   90.00
_cell.angle_beta   90.00
_cell.angle_gamma   90.00
#
_symmetry.space_group_name_H-M   'P 1'
#
loop_
_entity.id
_entity.type
_entity.pdbx_description
1 polymer ?
#
loop_
_entity_poly.entity_id
_entity_poly.type
_entity_poly.pdbx_seq_one_letter_code
_entity_poly.pdbx_strand_id
1 'polypeptide(L)'
;MTTRALLAASLLLALGLAPACDDAGAGGAQALSQVDADPGLSGADLCRAVSDACDDEGATECTAAGLRRCVESSGCLHWSVAASCPAGTACDLAAGACVAACPGQPCTQAGARRCDPTDAHTVLTCGDSDGDGCLDFGAASACPDAGFCNVGGVCAATCVDECDADARKCEGDAVVTCGDSDQDGCLEWGAPAACEGACVTGACVAACQDECGAVGLASCDGDGVRTCVLGGDGCLRWGTTVACAHGSTCSAGQCATSCVDECPADGAAACDAGGRVVCGQRDADPCLEWSLPIPCEGGATCSDGVCGAACQDECTTSGARACDASGHAVRECGQHDADACLEWQTVVQCGANESCSAGQCSATCVAECTAGERRCRAGSTVKVEVCGSFDADPCPEWGPADDCPSGQVCQGGQCVASCQDDCQTATCVEGAAVACGQFDADACKDLGTPVPCGPAQVCEAGACQAVAAPPDRRISELLVNAVGDDNDVFIEVHGPVGGSLAGFSLVAINGADGQIYATIPLSGALNQAGYFVVAHPSAAAWIRMTADQLDVKADLQNGPDSLQLRFGEAVVDAVGYGVFDGNTAFRGEGSPHPGVVPGHSIARDEAVTDTDDNAVDFHDLATPTPGRATGGTVRPSAQGQLLISEFMADPYNRSDSDGEWFELYNPSETVGYRLDGCVITDDYNDAHVIDELLEVPPRAWVTLARSADPGFTPTYVYAGYILSNNGDAISLECDGVAIATIHYTGVAPTGVAMQRDPATFPLQVPPSNAWCRATASYDGDLGTPNAANAACPGSGTYDDTLGDSGAGYCPDLGSWQTFTFEQAPAPKGDGALELSWITAVCGSSNLDGTLEVELQTGEAWTPILAATAGSANESCTWLGESGAIPAAVLVAAHTADGKVRGRFRATTGCSNGARCGGVFLSGPTGCVRDLRLTYPW
;
A
#
# COMPACT_ATOMS: atom_id res chain seq x y z
N MET A 1 -33.07 68.64 -8.63
CA MET A 1 -33.29 67.37 -7.91
C MET A 1 -32.80 66.27 -8.82
N THR A 2 -31.48 66.12 -8.88
CA THR A 2 -30.82 65.88 -10.17
C THR A 2 -29.41 65.33 -9.96
N THR A 3 -29.17 64.21 -10.65
CA THR A 3 -27.94 63.81 -11.37
C THR A 3 -26.61 63.53 -10.64
N ARG A 4 -26.08 62.35 -10.99
CA ARG A 4 -24.67 61.89 -10.99
C ARG A 4 -23.64 62.98 -11.35
N ALA A 5 -22.45 62.92 -10.72
CA ALA A 5 -21.17 62.48 -11.34
C ALA A 5 -19.90 63.13 -10.74
N LEU A 6 -18.82 62.33 -10.70
CA LEU A 6 -17.39 62.65 -10.86
C LEU A 6 -16.49 63.04 -9.65
N LEU A 7 -15.38 62.26 -9.58
CA LEU A 7 -13.97 62.63 -9.33
C LEU A 7 -13.31 62.37 -7.96
N ALA A 8 -12.37 61.40 -8.01
CA ALA A 8 -10.98 61.43 -7.54
C ALA A 8 -10.67 61.49 -6.04
N ALA A 9 -10.03 60.42 -5.55
CA ALA A 9 -9.23 60.44 -4.33
C ALA A 9 -7.75 60.12 -4.67
N SER A 10 -6.89 61.08 -4.34
CA SER A 10 -5.46 60.91 -4.12
C SER A 10 -5.17 61.18 -2.65
N LEU A 11 -4.17 60.47 -2.11
CA LEU A 11 -3.15 60.95 -1.16
C LEU A 11 -3.31 60.69 0.36
N LEU A 12 -2.18 60.21 0.92
CA LEU A 12 -1.73 60.05 2.33
C LEU A 12 -2.14 58.73 3.03
N LEU A 13 -1.33 57.67 3.06
CA LEU A 13 -0.02 57.41 3.69
C LEU A 13 0.04 57.55 5.23
N ALA A 14 0.49 56.44 5.83
CA ALA A 14 1.39 56.33 6.97
C ALA A 14 0.83 56.46 8.40
N LEU A 15 0.86 55.34 9.13
CA LEU A 15 1.57 55.15 10.40
C LEU A 15 1.68 53.64 10.65
N GLY A 16 2.82 53.07 10.28
CA GLY A 16 3.19 51.69 10.59
C GLY A 16 3.91 51.60 11.93
N LEU A 17 3.82 50.43 12.56
CA LEU A 17 4.82 49.86 13.47
C LEU A 17 4.77 48.32 13.29
N ALA A 18 5.94 47.76 12.95
CA ALA A 18 6.31 46.34 12.81
C ALA A 18 6.40 45.65 14.21
N PRO A 19 6.80 44.36 14.40
CA PRO A 19 7.45 43.42 13.47
C PRO A 19 7.01 41.93 13.51
N ALA A 20 7.46 41.16 12.52
CA ALA A 20 7.51 39.69 12.50
C ALA A 20 8.85 39.22 11.87
N CYS A 21 9.47 38.22 12.49
CA CYS A 21 10.31 37.17 11.89
C CYS A 21 9.66 35.86 12.39
N ASP A 22 9.12 35.03 11.49
CA ASP A 22 9.76 33.86 10.83
C ASP A 22 9.79 32.67 11.80
N ASP A 23 9.31 31.46 11.51
CA ASP A 23 9.01 30.77 10.25
C ASP A 23 8.13 29.53 10.58
N ALA A 24 7.11 29.24 9.78
CA ALA A 24 6.59 27.87 9.56
C ALA A 24 5.54 27.87 8.44
N GLY A 25 5.89 27.24 7.32
CA GLY A 25 5.14 27.14 6.09
C GLY A 25 3.75 26.52 6.21
N ALA A 26 2.77 27.22 5.66
CA ALA A 26 1.52 26.67 5.19
C ALA A 26 1.67 26.37 3.68
N GLY A 27 1.58 25.10 3.31
CA GLY A 27 1.26 24.69 1.95
C GLY A 27 -0.25 24.47 1.84
N GLY A 28 -0.91 25.22 0.94
CA GLY A 28 -2.17 24.78 0.35
C GLY A 28 -3.39 25.69 0.53
N ALA A 29 -3.40 26.89 -0.08
CA ALA A 29 -4.65 27.47 -0.59
C ALA A 29 -4.36 28.63 -1.56
N GLN A 30 -4.47 28.39 -2.88
CA GLN A 30 -5.02 29.40 -3.79
C GLN A 30 -5.78 28.73 -4.94
N ALA A 31 -7.07 28.52 -4.72
CA ALA A 31 -8.08 28.83 -5.72
C ALA A 31 -9.25 29.45 -4.97
N LEU A 32 -9.52 30.74 -5.25
CA LEU A 32 -10.82 31.43 -5.23
C LEU A 32 -10.54 32.94 -5.16
N SER A 33 -10.47 33.57 -6.33
CA SER A 33 -10.77 35.00 -6.44
C SER A 33 -12.25 35.13 -6.84
N GLN A 34 -12.92 36.09 -6.22
CA GLN A 34 -14.34 36.45 -6.30
C GLN A 34 -15.26 35.82 -5.23
N VAL A 35 -15.30 36.47 -4.06
CA VAL A 35 -16.58 36.72 -3.37
C VAL A 35 -16.54 38.14 -2.81
N ASP A 36 -17.57 38.92 -3.14
CA ASP A 36 -17.82 40.27 -2.66
C ASP A 36 -17.97 40.30 -1.13
N ALA A 37 -17.49 41.40 -0.51
CA ALA A 37 -17.61 41.62 0.93
C ALA A 37 -19.07 41.80 1.38
N ASP A 38 -19.57 40.87 2.18
CA ASP A 38 -20.83 40.98 2.93
C ASP A 38 -20.52 41.48 4.36
N PRO A 39 -21.10 42.59 4.86
CA PRO A 39 -20.66 43.23 6.10
C PRO A 39 -21.29 42.60 7.37
N GLY A 40 -21.24 41.27 7.49
CA GLY A 40 -21.97 40.52 8.53
C GLY A 40 -21.22 39.40 9.25
N LEU A 41 -19.94 39.13 8.95
CA LEU A 41 -19.25 37.96 9.49
C LEU A 41 -18.58 38.26 10.84
N SER A 42 -18.79 37.36 11.79
CA SER A 42 -18.20 37.42 13.13
C SER A 42 -16.75 36.91 13.10
N GLY A 43 -15.93 37.25 14.11
CA GLY A 43 -14.50 36.93 14.13
C GLY A 43 -14.14 35.44 13.96
N ALA A 44 -15.08 34.52 14.15
CA ALA A 44 -14.90 33.08 13.97
C ALA A 44 -14.90 32.63 12.49
N ASP A 45 -15.53 33.40 11.59
CA ASP A 45 -15.70 32.99 10.19
C ASP A 45 -14.47 33.28 9.30
N LEU A 46 -13.50 34.08 9.80
CA LEU A 46 -12.27 34.42 9.08
C LEU A 46 -11.18 33.34 9.17
N CYS A 47 -11.19 32.45 10.18
CA CYS A 47 -10.18 31.39 10.35
C CYS A 47 -10.45 30.13 9.49
N ARG A 48 -11.67 29.92 8.98
CA ARG A 48 -12.08 28.72 8.22
C ARG A 48 -11.58 28.62 6.77
N ALA A 49 -10.81 29.61 6.30
CA ALA A 49 -10.30 29.64 4.93
C ALA A 49 -8.92 28.98 4.73
N VAL A 50 -8.35 28.37 5.77
CA VAL A 50 -7.04 27.67 5.73
C VAL A 50 -7.28 26.16 5.94
N SER A 51 -6.70 25.31 5.11
CA SER A 51 -6.95 23.85 5.06
C SER A 51 -6.41 23.03 6.23
N ASP A 52 -5.84 23.65 7.27
CA ASP A 52 -5.18 22.97 8.39
C ASP A 52 -5.59 23.54 9.76
N ALA A 53 -6.88 23.86 9.90
CA ALA A 53 -7.49 24.33 11.14
C ALA A 53 -7.93 23.17 12.04
N CYS A 54 -7.91 23.39 13.35
CA CYS A 54 -8.37 22.45 14.37
C CYS A 54 -9.37 23.13 15.31
N ASP A 55 -10.25 22.36 15.93
CA ASP A 55 -11.41 22.91 16.65
C ASP A 55 -11.14 23.17 18.14
N ASP A 56 -10.20 22.46 18.77
CA ASP A 56 -9.93 22.52 20.20
C ASP A 56 -8.43 22.66 20.52
N GLU A 57 -8.06 23.75 21.20
CA GLU A 57 -6.67 23.99 21.64
C GLU A 57 -6.18 22.83 22.54
N GLY A 58 -5.07 22.22 22.18
CA GLY A 58 -4.50 21.09 22.88
C GLY A 58 -4.93 19.70 22.39
N ALA A 59 -5.88 19.61 21.44
CA ALA A 59 -6.19 18.35 20.75
C ALA A 59 -4.92 17.78 20.08
N THR A 60 -4.80 16.46 20.00
CA THR A 60 -3.68 15.79 19.33
C THR A 60 -4.18 14.89 18.22
N GLU A 61 -3.40 14.78 17.14
CA GLU A 61 -3.66 13.82 16.09
C GLU A 61 -2.36 13.24 15.54
N CYS A 62 -2.46 12.02 15.02
CA CYS A 62 -1.36 11.34 14.38
C CYS A 62 -1.42 11.51 12.86
N THR A 63 -0.27 11.78 12.26
CA THR A 63 -0.06 11.81 10.80
C THR A 63 1.07 10.87 10.42
N ALA A 64 1.28 10.65 9.12
CA ALA A 64 2.44 9.89 8.62
C ALA A 64 3.79 10.48 9.06
N ALA A 65 3.82 11.77 9.44
CA ALA A 65 5.02 12.46 9.93
C ALA A 65 5.16 12.44 11.47
N GLY A 66 4.20 11.87 12.21
CA GLY A 66 4.20 11.80 13.67
C GLY A 66 3.03 12.53 14.34
N LEU A 67 3.12 12.73 15.64
CA LEU A 67 2.08 13.33 16.49
C LEU A 67 2.13 14.85 16.39
N ARG A 68 1.00 15.49 16.10
CA ARG A 68 0.86 16.96 16.14
C ARG A 68 -0.21 17.39 17.14
N ARG A 69 -0.12 18.64 17.61
CA ARG A 69 -1.03 19.23 18.60
C ARG A 69 -1.66 20.50 18.04
N CYS A 70 -2.94 20.70 18.31
CA CYS A 70 -3.65 21.93 18.00
C CYS A 70 -3.17 23.06 18.91
N VAL A 71 -2.70 24.17 18.32
CA VAL A 71 -2.15 25.32 19.04
C VAL A 71 -2.79 26.62 18.57
N GLU A 72 -2.97 27.57 19.49
CA GLU A 72 -3.41 28.92 19.13
C GLU A 72 -2.23 29.76 18.65
N SER A 73 -2.34 30.35 17.46
CA SER A 73 -1.46 31.45 17.03
C SER A 73 -2.28 32.56 16.43
N SER A 74 -2.05 33.79 16.92
CA SER A 74 -2.68 35.01 16.40
C SER A 74 -4.22 35.01 16.38
N GLY A 75 -4.85 34.26 17.29
CA GLY A 75 -6.31 34.19 17.43
C GLY A 75 -7.00 33.11 16.58
N CYS A 76 -6.25 32.20 15.94
CA CYS A 76 -6.78 31.03 15.23
C CYS A 76 -6.11 29.73 15.72
N LEU A 77 -6.89 28.64 15.74
CA LEU A 77 -6.43 27.29 16.08
C LEU A 77 -5.95 26.55 14.82
N HIS A 78 -4.73 26.02 14.87
CA HIS A 78 -4.12 25.24 13.78
C HIS A 78 -3.23 24.13 14.33
N TRP A 79 -2.96 23.13 13.50
CA TRP A 79 -2.08 22.02 13.88
C TRP A 79 -0.61 22.43 13.90
N SER A 80 0.12 22.02 14.94
CA SER A 80 1.57 22.18 15.01
C SER A 80 2.28 21.29 13.98
N VAL A 81 3.58 21.54 13.78
CA VAL A 81 4.45 20.60 13.04
C VAL A 81 4.46 19.24 13.77
N ALA A 82 4.38 18.15 13.01
CA ALA A 82 4.36 16.80 13.56
C ALA A 82 5.71 16.42 14.17
N ALA A 83 5.69 15.85 15.38
CA ALA A 83 6.86 15.34 16.08
C ALA A 83 6.86 13.81 16.08
N SER A 84 8.05 13.22 15.89
CA SER A 84 8.23 11.77 15.95
C SER A 84 7.88 11.23 17.35
N CYS A 85 7.20 10.07 17.38
CA CYS A 85 6.87 9.39 18.63
C CYS A 85 8.12 8.96 19.42
N PRO A 86 8.05 8.91 20.77
CA PRO A 86 9.12 8.38 21.60
C PRO A 86 9.53 6.95 21.22
N ALA A 87 10.80 6.60 21.45
CA ALA A 87 11.33 5.26 21.16
C ALA A 87 10.48 4.16 21.84
N GLY A 88 10.09 3.14 21.07
CA GLY A 88 9.20 2.06 21.51
C GLY A 88 7.71 2.34 21.32
N THR A 89 7.34 3.49 20.75
CA THR A 89 5.95 3.84 20.41
C THR A 89 5.82 4.25 18.94
N ALA A 90 4.67 3.99 18.34
CA ALA A 90 4.30 4.39 16.99
C ALA A 90 3.04 5.27 17.01
N CYS A 91 2.91 6.16 16.03
CA CYS A 91 1.76 7.05 15.95
C CYS A 91 0.55 6.26 15.43
N ASP A 92 -0.47 6.11 16.26
CA ASP A 92 -1.71 5.43 15.89
C ASP A 92 -2.73 6.45 15.37
N LEU A 93 -3.17 6.25 14.11
CA LEU A 93 -4.08 7.17 13.41
C LEU A 93 -5.49 7.18 14.03
N ALA A 94 -5.92 6.10 14.69
CA ALA A 94 -7.23 5.98 15.30
C ALA A 94 -7.23 6.56 16.73
N ALA A 95 -6.16 6.37 17.49
CA ALA A 95 -6.01 6.90 18.83
C ALA A 95 -5.54 8.36 18.85
N GLY A 96 -4.97 8.87 17.76
CA GLY A 96 -4.43 10.23 17.69
C GLY A 96 -3.28 10.46 18.67
N ALA A 97 -2.55 9.39 19.03
CA ALA A 97 -1.53 9.35 20.07
C ALA A 97 -0.40 8.36 19.73
N CYS A 98 0.75 8.53 20.38
CA CYS A 98 1.84 7.56 20.32
C CYS A 98 1.53 6.37 21.25
N VAL A 99 1.32 5.18 20.68
CA VAL A 99 1.03 3.93 21.40
C VAL A 99 2.21 2.98 21.31
N ALA A 100 2.32 2.01 22.22
CA ALA A 100 3.39 1.02 22.19
C ALA A 100 3.43 0.30 20.82
N ALA A 101 4.60 0.27 20.19
CA ALA A 101 4.77 -0.42 18.92
C ALA A 101 4.95 -1.92 19.21
N CYS A 102 3.97 -2.77 18.83
CA CYS A 102 4.13 -4.23 18.80
C CYS A 102 4.38 -4.70 17.35
N PRO A 103 5.58 -4.52 16.75
CA PRO A 103 5.87 -5.07 15.44
C PRO A 103 6.00 -6.60 15.54
N GLY A 104 5.03 -7.32 14.96
CA GLY A 104 5.10 -8.77 14.79
C GLY A 104 4.58 -9.59 15.97
N GLN A 105 3.35 -9.34 16.43
CA GLN A 105 2.68 -10.22 17.39
C GLN A 105 2.59 -11.65 16.84
N PRO A 106 3.32 -12.63 17.40
CA PRO A 106 3.30 -13.99 16.89
C PRO A 106 1.99 -14.71 17.25
N CYS A 107 1.18 -14.16 18.16
CA CYS A 107 -0.15 -14.66 18.47
C CYS A 107 -1.12 -13.54 18.86
N THR A 108 -2.40 -13.72 18.52
CA THR A 108 -3.44 -12.68 18.66
C THR A 108 -4.43 -12.94 19.80
N GLN A 109 -4.32 -14.08 20.49
CA GLN A 109 -5.23 -14.49 21.55
C GLN A 109 -4.50 -15.20 22.69
N ALA A 110 -4.58 -14.64 23.90
CA ALA A 110 -4.06 -15.29 25.11
C ALA A 110 -4.71 -16.67 25.30
N GLY A 111 -3.88 -17.70 25.49
CA GLY A 111 -4.30 -19.09 25.60
C GLY A 111 -4.32 -19.87 24.27
N ALA A 112 -4.08 -19.23 23.12
CA ALA A 112 -3.86 -19.94 21.85
C ALA A 112 -2.64 -20.88 21.98
N ARG A 113 -2.71 -22.06 21.37
CA ARG A 113 -1.67 -23.09 21.44
C ARG A 113 -1.16 -23.41 20.04
N ARG A 114 0.12 -23.73 19.94
CA ARG A 114 0.74 -24.25 18.72
C ARG A 114 1.82 -25.26 19.08
N CYS A 115 2.23 -26.06 18.12
CA CYS A 115 3.38 -26.94 18.30
C CYS A 115 4.68 -26.15 18.29
N ASP A 116 5.63 -26.61 19.12
CA ASP A 116 6.98 -26.08 19.09
C ASP A 116 7.66 -26.58 17.80
N PRO A 117 8.14 -25.67 16.93
CA PRO A 117 8.79 -26.04 15.67
C PRO A 117 10.16 -26.72 15.86
N THR A 118 10.63 -26.90 17.10
CA THR A 118 11.90 -27.54 17.42
C THR A 118 11.75 -28.88 18.15
N ASP A 119 10.54 -29.22 18.61
CA ASP A 119 10.27 -30.48 19.31
C ASP A 119 8.79 -30.86 19.19
N ALA A 120 8.53 -31.85 18.33
CA ALA A 120 7.23 -32.49 18.10
C ALA A 120 6.50 -32.91 19.38
N HIS A 121 7.19 -33.09 20.49
CA HIS A 121 6.57 -33.52 21.75
C HIS A 121 6.16 -32.36 22.65
N THR A 122 6.18 -31.11 22.17
CA THR A 122 5.92 -29.95 23.02
C THR A 122 4.99 -28.91 22.39
N VAL A 123 4.27 -28.18 23.25
CA VAL A 123 3.25 -27.19 22.91
C VAL A 123 3.65 -25.82 23.47
N LEU A 124 3.59 -24.79 22.65
CA LEU A 124 3.73 -23.39 23.05
C LEU A 124 2.36 -22.79 23.36
N THR A 125 2.27 -21.91 24.37
CA THR A 125 1.00 -21.26 24.76
C THR A 125 1.16 -19.75 24.75
N CYS A 126 0.24 -19.07 24.08
CA CYS A 126 0.24 -17.61 23.91
C CYS A 126 -0.15 -16.90 25.22
N GLY A 127 0.61 -15.87 25.60
CA GLY A 127 0.36 -14.99 26.74
C GLY A 127 1.41 -13.87 26.84
N ASP A 128 1.21 -12.93 27.76
CA ASP A 128 2.19 -11.87 28.06
C ASP A 128 3.31 -12.45 28.95
N SER A 129 4.21 -13.19 28.31
CA SER A 129 5.20 -14.03 29.01
C SER A 129 6.43 -13.24 29.47
N ASP A 130 6.71 -12.09 28.84
CA ASP A 130 7.80 -11.18 29.17
C ASP A 130 7.35 -9.87 29.83
N GLY A 131 6.03 -9.61 29.92
CA GLY A 131 5.45 -8.53 30.72
C GLY A 131 5.47 -7.17 30.02
N ASP A 132 5.56 -7.16 28.69
CA ASP A 132 5.61 -5.95 27.88
C ASP A 132 4.22 -5.47 27.41
N GLY A 133 3.18 -6.27 27.67
CA GLY A 133 1.80 -5.99 27.29
C GLY A 133 1.43 -6.40 25.86
N CYS A 134 2.36 -7.01 25.11
CA CYS A 134 2.12 -7.69 23.85
C CYS A 134 1.91 -9.21 24.12
N LEU A 135 1.24 -9.93 23.21
CA LEU A 135 1.03 -11.37 23.34
C LEU A 135 2.12 -12.14 22.60
N ASP A 136 2.80 -13.07 23.28
CA ASP A 136 3.84 -13.93 22.72
C ASP A 136 3.65 -15.40 23.12
N PHE A 137 4.18 -16.34 22.35
CA PHE A 137 4.26 -17.75 22.71
C PHE A 137 5.31 -17.96 23.80
N GLY A 138 4.84 -18.34 25.00
CA GLY A 138 5.70 -18.68 26.13
C GLY A 138 6.44 -20.01 25.95
N ALA A 139 7.21 -20.40 26.97
CA ALA A 139 8.05 -21.59 26.94
C ALA A 139 7.30 -22.90 26.62
N ALA A 140 7.99 -23.79 25.90
CA ALA A 140 7.48 -25.09 25.47
C ALA A 140 7.08 -26.01 26.62
N SER A 141 5.93 -26.66 26.47
CA SER A 141 5.33 -27.56 27.45
C SER A 141 5.18 -28.96 26.88
N ALA A 142 5.73 -29.98 27.53
CA ALA A 142 5.68 -31.36 27.03
C ALA A 142 4.25 -31.93 26.92
N CYS A 143 4.00 -32.67 25.84
CA CYS A 143 2.78 -33.42 25.62
C CYS A 143 2.66 -34.59 26.61
N PRO A 144 1.45 -34.84 27.14
CA PRO A 144 1.20 -35.99 28.00
C PRO A 144 1.56 -37.33 27.32
N ASP A 145 2.03 -38.30 28.12
CA ASP A 145 2.34 -39.67 27.68
C ASP A 145 3.34 -39.80 26.52
N ALA A 146 4.21 -38.80 26.33
CA ALA A 146 5.13 -38.70 25.19
C ALA A 146 4.41 -38.69 23.83
N GLY A 147 3.19 -38.14 23.80
CA GLY A 147 2.47 -37.86 22.56
C GLY A 147 3.13 -36.79 21.69
N PHE A 148 2.65 -36.69 20.46
CA PHE A 148 3.07 -35.70 19.46
C PHE A 148 2.10 -34.53 19.49
N CYS A 149 2.62 -33.32 19.34
CA CYS A 149 1.84 -32.13 19.12
C CYS A 149 1.43 -32.10 17.64
N ASN A 150 0.13 -32.06 17.39
CA ASN A 150 -0.44 -31.95 16.06
C ASN A 150 -1.04 -30.55 15.83
N VAL A 151 -1.45 -30.28 14.59
CA VAL A 151 -2.10 -29.04 14.12
C VAL A 151 -2.94 -28.34 15.20
N GLY A 152 -2.59 -27.09 15.50
CA GLY A 152 -3.28 -26.25 16.48
C GLY A 152 -2.83 -26.46 17.94
N GLY A 153 -1.70 -27.12 18.20
CA GLY A 153 -1.15 -27.28 19.55
C GLY A 153 -1.82 -28.39 20.37
N VAL A 154 -2.35 -29.41 19.69
CA VAL A 154 -3.12 -30.51 20.33
C VAL A 154 -2.26 -31.77 20.43
N CYS A 155 -2.08 -32.30 21.64
CA CYS A 155 -1.31 -33.52 21.85
C CYS A 155 -2.11 -34.78 21.42
N ALA A 156 -1.52 -35.62 20.58
CA ALA A 156 -2.05 -36.87 20.04
C ALA A 156 -1.04 -38.03 20.15
N ALA A 157 -1.48 -39.27 19.89
CA ALA A 157 -0.63 -40.46 20.01
C ALA A 157 0.20 -40.79 18.75
N THR A 158 -0.10 -40.18 17.62
CA THR A 158 0.55 -40.41 16.31
C THR A 158 0.60 -39.11 15.51
N CYS A 159 1.73 -38.83 14.86
CA CYS A 159 1.90 -37.65 13.98
C CYS A 159 1.10 -37.81 12.67
N VAL A 160 0.77 -36.69 12.02
CA VAL A 160 0.04 -36.61 10.75
C VAL A 160 0.71 -35.53 9.90
N ASP A 161 0.95 -35.80 8.61
CA ASP A 161 1.55 -34.84 7.68
C ASP A 161 0.70 -33.55 7.57
N GLU A 162 1.31 -32.40 7.86
CA GLU A 162 0.67 -31.08 7.79
C GLU A 162 0.71 -30.47 6.37
N CYS A 163 1.54 -31.02 5.49
CA CYS A 163 1.74 -30.56 4.12
C CYS A 163 2.31 -31.63 3.21
N ASP A 164 2.19 -31.41 1.89
CA ASP A 164 2.79 -32.28 0.88
C ASP A 164 4.30 -32.01 0.75
N ALA A 165 5.09 -33.06 0.53
CA ALA A 165 6.55 -32.97 0.40
C ALA A 165 6.97 -31.90 -0.62
N ASP A 166 7.94 -31.07 -0.25
CA ASP A 166 8.48 -29.95 -1.05
C ASP A 166 7.48 -28.83 -1.38
N ALA A 167 6.24 -28.88 -0.88
CA ALA A 167 5.29 -27.78 -1.01
C ALA A 167 5.87 -26.50 -0.39
N ARG A 168 5.51 -25.35 -0.97
CA ARG A 168 5.99 -24.04 -0.51
C ARG A 168 4.81 -23.11 -0.30
N LYS A 169 4.84 -22.33 0.77
CA LYS A 169 3.90 -21.24 1.02
C LYS A 169 4.64 -20.01 1.52
N CYS A 170 3.96 -18.88 1.54
CA CYS A 170 4.47 -17.65 2.11
C CYS A 170 3.98 -17.49 3.54
N GLU A 171 4.88 -17.15 4.45
CA GLU A 171 4.58 -16.65 5.78
C GLU A 171 5.21 -15.25 5.90
N GLY A 172 4.39 -14.21 5.70
CA GLY A 172 4.88 -12.86 5.47
C GLY A 172 5.76 -12.79 4.21
N ASP A 173 6.91 -12.14 4.31
CA ASP A 173 7.90 -12.02 3.23
C ASP A 173 8.88 -13.22 3.17
N ALA A 174 8.60 -14.32 3.86
CA ALA A 174 9.45 -15.50 3.89
C ALA A 174 8.79 -16.70 3.20
N VAL A 175 9.60 -17.49 2.48
CA VAL A 175 9.19 -18.78 1.94
C VAL A 175 9.39 -19.84 3.01
N VAL A 176 8.36 -20.61 3.31
CA VAL A 176 8.46 -21.85 4.09
C VAL A 176 8.32 -23.05 3.15
N THR A 177 9.14 -24.07 3.37
CA THR A 177 9.15 -25.30 2.56
C THR A 177 8.78 -26.49 3.44
N CYS A 178 7.91 -27.36 2.94
CA CYS A 178 7.46 -28.54 3.63
C CYS A 178 8.55 -29.63 3.63
N GLY A 179 8.84 -30.21 4.80
CA GLY A 179 9.79 -31.30 4.98
C GLY A 179 9.77 -31.85 6.41
N ASP A 180 10.43 -32.99 6.63
CA ASP A 180 10.60 -33.63 7.95
C ASP A 180 11.71 -32.90 8.74
N SER A 181 11.38 -31.73 9.32
CA SER A 181 12.37 -30.81 9.87
C SER A 181 12.84 -31.24 11.27
N ASP A 182 11.97 -31.87 12.05
CA ASP A 182 12.25 -32.40 13.39
C ASP A 182 12.62 -33.90 13.41
N GLN A 183 12.59 -34.57 12.25
CA GLN A 183 12.97 -35.98 12.06
C GLN A 183 12.04 -36.98 12.77
N ASP A 184 10.79 -36.62 12.98
CA ASP A 184 9.77 -37.50 13.54
C ASP A 184 9.13 -38.44 12.50
N GLY A 185 9.37 -38.17 11.20
CA GLY A 185 8.91 -38.96 10.07
C GLY A 185 7.59 -38.50 9.45
N CYS A 186 7.01 -37.40 9.93
CA CYS A 186 5.88 -36.69 9.33
C CYS A 186 6.34 -35.38 8.65
N LEU A 187 5.59 -34.93 7.64
CA LEU A 187 5.93 -33.73 6.87
C LEU A 187 5.31 -32.47 7.48
N GLU A 188 6.15 -31.48 7.73
CA GLU A 188 5.76 -30.24 8.41
C GLU A 188 6.32 -29.00 7.69
N TRP A 189 5.72 -27.83 7.97
CA TRP A 189 6.22 -26.57 7.44
C TRP A 189 7.50 -26.17 8.18
N GLY A 190 8.64 -26.22 7.48
CA GLY A 190 9.93 -25.83 8.04
C GLY A 190 10.04 -24.33 8.35
N ALA A 191 11.16 -23.94 8.96
CA ALA A 191 11.41 -22.55 9.36
C ALA A 191 11.32 -21.55 8.17
N PRO A 192 10.73 -20.35 8.36
CA PRO A 192 10.63 -19.34 7.33
C PRO A 192 12.00 -18.87 6.83
N ALA A 193 12.25 -19.04 5.52
CA ALA A 193 13.42 -18.51 4.84
C ALA A 193 13.09 -17.15 4.23
N ALA A 194 13.66 -16.08 4.80
CA ALA A 194 13.40 -14.71 4.38
C ALA A 194 13.75 -14.46 2.91
N CYS A 195 12.86 -13.79 2.18
CA CYS A 195 13.15 -13.28 0.85
C CYS A 195 13.92 -11.95 0.91
N GLU A 196 14.77 -11.69 -0.08
CA GLU A 196 15.34 -10.34 -0.29
C GLU A 196 14.30 -9.33 -0.81
N GLY A 197 13.09 -9.80 -1.16
CA GLY A 197 11.91 -9.02 -1.53
C GLY A 197 10.65 -9.59 -0.85
N ALA A 198 9.55 -9.71 -1.59
CA ALA A 198 8.31 -10.29 -1.06
C ALA A 198 8.21 -11.78 -1.38
N CYS A 199 7.54 -12.55 -0.53
CA CYS A 199 7.14 -13.90 -0.89
C CYS A 199 5.80 -13.85 -1.63
N VAL A 200 5.76 -14.35 -2.86
CA VAL A 200 4.52 -14.51 -3.62
C VAL A 200 4.42 -15.98 -4.04
N THR A 201 3.33 -16.65 -3.66
CA THR A 201 3.06 -18.06 -4.03
C THR A 201 4.16 -19.06 -3.67
N GLY A 202 4.79 -18.91 -2.50
CA GLY A 202 5.87 -19.80 -2.04
C GLY A 202 7.22 -19.59 -2.76
N ALA A 203 7.40 -18.45 -3.41
CA ALA A 203 8.65 -18.05 -4.06
C ALA A 203 9.02 -16.60 -3.74
N CYS A 204 10.33 -16.34 -3.63
CA CYS A 204 10.84 -15.00 -3.45
C CYS A 204 10.78 -14.23 -4.77
N VAL A 205 10.10 -13.09 -4.75
CA VAL A 205 10.07 -12.11 -5.85
C VAL A 205 10.71 -10.81 -5.37
N ALA A 206 11.45 -10.12 -6.25
CA ALA A 206 12.05 -8.84 -5.91
C ALA A 206 10.93 -7.79 -5.77
N ALA A 207 10.78 -7.22 -4.57
CA ALA A 207 9.86 -6.13 -4.33
C ALA A 207 10.54 -4.81 -4.69
N CYS A 208 10.09 -4.16 -5.75
CA CYS A 208 10.31 -2.73 -5.90
C CYS A 208 8.95 -2.03 -5.92
N GLN A 209 8.90 -0.83 -5.34
CA GLN A 209 7.75 0.06 -5.44
C GLN A 209 8.08 1.15 -6.46
N ASP A 210 7.10 1.55 -7.26
CA ASP A 210 7.25 2.66 -8.20
C ASP A 210 7.44 3.97 -7.43
N GLU A 211 8.63 4.58 -7.56
CA GLU A 211 8.95 5.89 -6.98
C GLU A 211 8.25 7.03 -7.74
N CYS A 212 7.70 6.75 -8.92
CA CYS A 212 7.06 7.71 -9.81
C CYS A 212 5.97 7.05 -10.69
N GLY A 213 4.92 7.81 -11.03
CA GLY A 213 3.67 7.22 -11.54
C GLY A 213 3.61 6.89 -13.04
N ALA A 214 4.56 7.34 -13.87
CA ALA A 214 4.60 7.01 -15.31
C ALA A 214 5.96 7.37 -15.94
N VAL A 215 6.44 6.54 -16.89
CA VAL A 215 7.64 6.85 -17.70
C VAL A 215 7.46 8.20 -18.40
N GLY A 216 8.46 9.08 -18.28
CA GLY A 216 8.44 10.42 -18.87
C GLY A 216 7.84 11.53 -17.99
N LEU A 217 7.28 11.19 -16.83
CA LEU A 217 6.85 12.18 -15.84
C LEU A 217 8.06 12.96 -15.32
N ALA A 218 8.03 14.29 -15.34
CA ALA A 218 9.12 15.15 -14.88
C ALA A 218 8.76 15.79 -13.52
N SER A 219 9.72 15.82 -12.60
CA SER A 219 9.59 16.46 -11.28
C SER A 219 10.84 17.26 -10.94
N CYS A 220 10.68 18.26 -10.08
CA CYS A 220 11.80 19.00 -9.53
C CYS A 220 12.48 18.22 -8.40
N ASP A 221 13.80 18.36 -8.34
CA ASP A 221 14.67 17.82 -7.30
C ASP A 221 15.81 18.82 -7.08
N GLY A 222 15.67 19.65 -6.04
CA GLY A 222 16.42 20.90 -5.92
C GLY A 222 16.20 21.83 -7.13
N ASP A 223 17.29 22.43 -7.61
CA ASP A 223 17.28 23.31 -8.80
C ASP A 223 17.40 22.52 -10.12
N GLY A 224 17.14 21.21 -10.13
CA GLY A 224 17.20 20.37 -11.31
C GLY A 224 15.89 19.65 -11.61
N VAL A 225 15.71 19.25 -12.87
CA VAL A 225 14.60 18.42 -13.35
C VAL A 225 15.06 16.98 -13.43
N ARG A 226 14.31 16.07 -12.80
CA ARG A 226 14.46 14.61 -12.97
C ARG A 226 13.25 14.05 -13.71
N THR A 227 13.47 13.00 -14.49
CA THR A 227 12.43 12.36 -15.32
C THR A 227 12.27 10.90 -14.92
N CYS A 228 11.05 10.43 -14.77
CA CYS A 228 10.73 9.05 -14.40
C CYS A 228 11.12 8.08 -15.52
N VAL A 229 11.87 7.03 -15.18
CA VAL A 229 12.39 6.01 -16.11
C VAL A 229 12.14 4.61 -15.55
N LEU A 230 12.03 3.62 -16.43
CA LEU A 230 11.93 2.22 -16.03
C LEU A 230 13.32 1.71 -15.58
N GLY A 231 13.40 1.22 -14.34
CA GLY A 231 14.59 0.63 -13.72
C GLY A 231 14.90 -0.77 -14.25
N GLY A 232 16.12 -1.25 -13.98
CA GLY A 232 16.57 -2.60 -14.39
C GLY A 232 15.95 -3.75 -13.59
N ASP A 233 15.22 -3.40 -12.53
CA ASP A 233 14.40 -4.22 -11.65
C ASP A 233 12.91 -4.22 -12.05
N GLY A 234 12.53 -3.47 -13.11
CA GLY A 234 11.18 -3.46 -13.66
C GLY A 234 10.21 -2.43 -13.06
N CYS A 235 10.63 -1.65 -12.05
CA CYS A 235 9.82 -0.57 -11.47
C CYS A 235 10.20 0.82 -12.01
N LEU A 236 9.29 1.77 -11.86
CA LEU A 236 9.47 3.17 -12.23
C LEU A 236 10.25 3.91 -11.15
N ARG A 237 11.37 4.51 -11.53
CA ARG A 237 12.24 5.28 -10.63
C ARG A 237 12.59 6.64 -11.19
N TRP A 238 12.96 7.57 -10.33
CA TRP A 238 13.44 8.86 -10.80
C TRP A 238 14.82 8.72 -11.47
N GLY A 239 14.94 9.18 -12.71
CA GLY A 239 16.22 9.26 -13.42
C GLY A 239 17.15 10.32 -12.81
N THR A 240 18.37 10.42 -13.34
CA THR A 240 19.36 11.40 -12.86
C THR A 240 18.86 12.83 -13.02
N THR A 241 18.93 13.61 -11.93
CA THR A 241 18.56 15.03 -11.91
C THR A 241 19.45 15.85 -12.84
N VAL A 242 18.84 16.53 -13.80
CA VAL A 242 19.49 17.46 -14.72
C VAL A 242 19.35 18.87 -14.15
N ALA A 243 20.46 19.46 -13.71
CA ALA A 243 20.47 20.81 -13.15
C ALA A 243 19.94 21.85 -14.16
N CYS A 244 19.12 22.79 -13.69
CA CYS A 244 18.70 23.92 -14.48
C CYS A 244 19.88 24.84 -14.82
N ALA A 245 19.78 25.54 -15.95
CA ALA A 245 20.79 26.51 -16.35
C ALA A 245 20.90 27.63 -15.29
N HIS A 246 22.12 28.14 -15.09
CA HIS A 246 22.45 29.13 -14.07
C HIS A 246 21.44 30.30 -14.04
N GLY A 247 20.87 30.59 -12.86
CA GLY A 247 19.82 31.61 -12.67
C GLY A 247 18.38 31.14 -12.93
N SER A 248 18.16 29.84 -13.16
CA SER A 248 16.83 29.22 -13.24
C SER A 248 16.65 28.16 -12.15
N THR A 249 15.49 28.18 -11.49
CA THR A 249 15.07 27.19 -10.49
C THR A 249 14.03 26.26 -11.12
N CYS A 250 13.96 25.02 -10.63
CA CYS A 250 12.96 24.09 -11.13
C CYS A 250 11.59 24.39 -10.52
N SER A 251 10.58 24.57 -11.37
CA SER A 251 9.17 24.64 -10.97
C SER A 251 8.32 23.77 -11.89
N ALA A 252 7.46 22.93 -11.31
CA ALA A 252 6.57 22.00 -12.03
C ALA A 252 7.29 21.07 -13.03
N GLY A 253 8.47 20.58 -12.69
CA GLY A 253 9.27 19.70 -13.55
C GLY A 253 9.91 20.41 -14.75
N GLN A 254 10.00 21.76 -14.71
CA GLN A 254 10.64 22.58 -15.75
C GLN A 254 11.53 23.66 -15.13
N CYS A 255 12.60 24.03 -15.83
CA CYS A 255 13.48 25.12 -15.39
C CYS A 255 12.87 26.49 -15.73
N ALA A 256 12.69 27.34 -14.72
CA ALA A 256 12.14 28.70 -14.85
C ALA A 256 13.07 29.73 -14.17
N THR A 257 13.20 30.93 -14.75
CA THR A 257 14.15 31.95 -14.29
C THR A 257 13.59 32.74 -13.09
N SER A 258 14.28 32.72 -11.95
CA SER A 258 13.93 33.52 -10.77
C SER A 258 15.19 33.90 -9.96
N CYS A 259 15.63 35.15 -10.02
CA CYS A 259 16.49 35.74 -8.98
C CYS A 259 15.73 36.92 -8.35
N VAL A 260 15.95 37.16 -7.06
CA VAL A 260 15.32 38.23 -6.27
C VAL A 260 16.42 38.99 -5.53
N ASP A 261 16.43 40.33 -5.61
CA ASP A 261 17.42 41.17 -4.94
C ASP A 261 17.39 41.01 -3.41
N GLU A 262 18.51 40.65 -2.79
CA GLU A 262 18.64 40.50 -1.32
C GLU A 262 18.76 41.85 -0.60
N CYS A 263 19.05 42.92 -1.35
CA CYS A 263 19.22 44.26 -0.82
C CYS A 263 18.55 45.32 -1.70
N PRO A 264 18.04 46.41 -1.11
CA PRO A 264 17.02 47.24 -1.74
C PRO A 264 17.51 48.13 -2.89
N ALA A 265 18.82 48.43 -2.94
CA ALA A 265 19.46 49.19 -4.01
C ALA A 265 20.99 49.15 -3.88
N ASP A 266 21.70 49.10 -5.01
CA ASP A 266 23.17 49.18 -5.09
C ASP A 266 23.70 50.39 -4.31
N GLY A 267 24.63 50.16 -3.38
CA GLY A 267 25.23 51.17 -2.50
C GLY A 267 24.50 51.43 -1.18
N ALA A 268 23.34 50.82 -0.90
CA ALA A 268 22.70 50.89 0.42
C ALA A 268 23.61 50.30 1.51
N ALA A 269 23.53 50.79 2.76
CA ALA A 269 24.34 50.29 3.87
C ALA A 269 23.50 50.02 5.13
N ALA A 270 23.79 48.91 5.81
CA ALA A 270 23.11 48.47 7.03
C ALA A 270 24.15 47.96 8.06
N CYS A 271 23.70 47.65 9.28
CA CYS A 271 24.54 47.00 10.29
C CYS A 271 24.18 45.52 10.37
N ASP A 272 25.18 44.66 10.31
CA ASP A 272 25.04 43.22 10.54
C ASP A 272 26.24 42.72 11.36
N ALA A 273 25.97 41.83 12.32
CA ALA A 273 26.95 41.27 13.26
C ALA A 273 27.89 42.31 13.93
N GLY A 274 27.40 43.54 14.17
CA GLY A 274 28.16 44.64 14.80
C GLY A 274 29.10 45.40 13.85
N GLY A 275 29.11 45.08 12.55
CA GLY A 275 29.83 45.81 11.49
C GLY A 275 28.89 46.38 10.42
N ARG A 276 29.41 47.28 9.57
CA ARG A 276 28.68 47.91 8.46
C ARG A 276 28.77 47.04 7.20
N VAL A 277 27.63 46.70 6.59
CA VAL A 277 27.52 46.01 5.28
C VAL A 277 27.06 46.98 4.18
N VAL A 278 27.42 46.72 2.92
CA VAL A 278 27.04 47.55 1.75
C VAL A 278 26.52 46.68 0.61
N CYS A 279 25.38 47.05 0.02
CA CYS A 279 24.70 46.37 -1.09
C CYS A 279 25.39 46.61 -2.45
N GLY A 280 25.40 45.62 -3.35
CA GLY A 280 25.80 45.74 -4.76
C GLY A 280 26.00 44.37 -5.44
N GLN A 281 26.17 44.31 -6.77
CA GLN A 281 26.41 43.04 -7.49
C GLN A 281 27.76 42.44 -7.10
N ARG A 282 27.73 41.27 -6.47
CA ARG A 282 28.94 40.63 -5.90
C ARG A 282 29.31 39.34 -6.62
N ASP A 283 28.44 38.82 -7.49
CA ASP A 283 28.74 37.70 -8.39
C ASP A 283 28.26 37.92 -9.84
N ALA A 284 28.01 36.83 -10.57
CA ALA A 284 27.78 36.81 -12.02
C ALA A 284 26.31 36.74 -12.42
N ASP A 285 25.38 36.77 -11.46
CA ASP A 285 23.96 36.93 -11.74
C ASP A 285 23.53 38.43 -11.68
N PRO A 286 22.35 38.79 -12.19
CA PRO A 286 21.94 40.19 -12.30
C PRO A 286 21.34 40.79 -11.01
N CYS A 287 21.23 40.03 -9.91
CA CYS A 287 20.62 40.46 -8.66
C CYS A 287 21.61 41.18 -7.72
N LEU A 288 21.12 41.81 -6.63
CA LEU A 288 21.92 42.62 -5.70
C LEU A 288 22.10 41.96 -4.32
N GLU A 289 23.35 41.88 -3.82
CA GLU A 289 23.72 41.22 -2.54
C GLU A 289 24.41 42.16 -1.51
N TRP A 290 24.33 41.81 -0.23
CA TRP A 290 25.08 42.48 0.84
C TRP A 290 26.57 42.08 0.87
N SER A 291 27.47 43.01 1.17
CA SER A 291 28.89 42.69 1.44
C SER A 291 29.08 41.97 2.77
N LEU A 292 30.24 41.34 2.96
CA LEU A 292 30.69 40.90 4.30
C LEU A 292 30.74 42.10 5.28
N PRO A 293 30.45 41.91 6.60
CA PRO A 293 30.47 42.98 7.60
C PRO A 293 31.84 43.63 7.77
N ILE A 294 31.87 44.97 7.67
CA ILE A 294 33.07 45.79 7.92
C ILE A 294 33.07 46.23 9.40
N PRO A 295 34.02 45.79 10.25
CA PRO A 295 34.02 46.12 11.67
C PRO A 295 34.18 47.63 11.93
N CYS A 296 33.46 48.15 12.91
CA CYS A 296 33.61 49.53 13.38
C CYS A 296 34.95 49.72 14.12
N GLU A 297 35.81 50.62 13.63
CA GLU A 297 37.10 50.91 14.28
C GLU A 297 36.92 51.58 15.66
N GLY A 298 37.76 51.20 16.63
CA GLY A 298 37.82 51.86 17.94
C GLY A 298 36.80 51.41 19.00
N GLY A 299 36.13 50.27 18.81
CA GLY A 299 35.16 49.74 19.78
C GLY A 299 33.79 50.43 19.75
N ALA A 300 33.54 51.26 18.73
CA ALA A 300 32.24 51.86 18.45
C ALA A 300 31.21 50.79 18.02
N THR A 301 29.94 51.00 18.35
CA THR A 301 28.84 50.09 17.98
C THR A 301 28.15 50.58 16.71
N CYS A 302 27.84 49.67 15.78
CA CYS A 302 27.12 49.99 14.55
C CYS A 302 25.62 50.16 14.82
N SER A 303 25.05 51.30 14.46
CA SER A 303 23.61 51.53 14.44
C SER A 303 23.22 52.21 13.13
N ASP A 304 22.20 51.69 12.44
CA ASP A 304 21.68 52.18 11.15
C ASP A 304 22.74 52.42 10.05
N GLY A 305 23.67 51.48 9.91
CA GLY A 305 24.75 51.51 8.92
C GLY A 305 25.88 52.52 9.23
N VAL A 306 25.95 53.05 10.47
CA VAL A 306 26.93 54.04 10.93
C VAL A 306 27.53 53.63 12.29
N CYS A 307 28.84 53.78 12.47
CA CYS A 307 29.54 53.47 13.73
C CYS A 307 29.65 54.71 14.65
N GLY A 308 29.25 54.61 15.93
CA GLY A 308 29.33 55.69 16.94
C GLY A 308 29.63 55.22 18.39
N ALA A 309 30.03 56.13 19.29
CA ALA A 309 30.49 55.83 20.67
C ALA A 309 29.46 56.20 21.76
N ALA A 310 29.30 55.38 22.83
CA ALA A 310 28.44 55.70 23.99
C ALA A 310 28.84 54.98 25.31
N CYS A 311 29.03 55.72 26.41
CA CYS A 311 28.84 55.26 27.81
C CYS A 311 27.70 56.10 28.46
N GLN A 312 27.06 55.62 29.53
CA GLN A 312 26.02 56.33 30.30
C GLN A 312 26.30 56.26 31.82
N ASP A 313 26.03 57.34 32.57
CA ASP A 313 26.24 57.43 34.04
C ASP A 313 25.32 56.48 34.85
N GLU A 314 25.86 55.68 35.78
CA GLU A 314 25.09 54.81 36.69
C GLU A 314 24.61 55.53 37.97
N CYS A 315 25.13 56.74 38.24
CA CYS A 315 24.70 57.60 39.33
C CYS A 315 24.86 59.10 39.02
N THR A 316 24.01 59.96 39.60
CA THR A 316 23.81 61.33 39.09
C THR A 316 24.70 62.41 39.72
N THR A 317 25.36 62.14 40.87
CA THR A 317 26.22 63.12 41.57
C THR A 317 27.34 62.41 42.34
N SER A 318 28.61 62.75 42.06
CA SER A 318 29.75 62.26 42.84
C SER A 318 29.63 62.66 44.33
N GLY A 319 29.76 61.68 45.23
CA GLY A 319 29.66 61.80 46.69
C GLY A 319 28.28 61.46 47.29
N ALA A 320 27.27 61.10 46.49
CA ALA A 320 25.97 60.67 47.00
C ALA A 320 26.05 59.30 47.71
N ARG A 321 25.31 59.10 48.83
CA ARG A 321 25.21 57.82 49.56
C ARG A 321 23.83 57.19 49.47
N ALA A 322 23.77 55.87 49.29
CA ALA A 322 22.53 55.09 49.23
C ALA A 322 22.68 53.76 49.99
N CYS A 323 21.58 53.19 50.45
CA CYS A 323 21.60 51.81 50.92
C CYS A 323 21.82 50.86 49.73
N ASP A 324 22.46 49.73 50.00
CA ASP A 324 22.54 48.63 49.04
C ASP A 324 21.17 47.96 48.89
N ALA A 325 21.01 47.11 47.86
CA ALA A 325 19.74 46.43 47.59
C ALA A 325 19.30 45.48 48.73
N SER A 326 20.23 45.06 49.59
CA SER A 326 19.92 44.20 50.74
C SER A 326 19.41 44.98 51.96
N GLY A 327 19.57 46.31 52.01
CA GLY A 327 19.10 47.14 53.12
C GLY A 327 19.96 47.03 54.39
N HIS A 328 21.16 46.43 54.31
CA HIS A 328 22.04 46.21 55.46
C HIS A 328 23.42 46.87 55.29
N ALA A 329 23.62 47.68 54.25
CA ALA A 329 24.88 48.35 54.00
C ALA A 329 24.75 49.66 53.19
N VAL A 330 25.78 50.51 53.19
CA VAL A 330 25.80 51.83 52.52
C VAL A 330 26.86 51.88 51.40
N ARG A 331 26.54 52.49 50.24
CA ARG A 331 27.40 52.73 49.06
C ARG A 331 27.51 54.22 48.69
N GLU A 332 28.59 54.65 48.00
CA GLU A 332 28.86 56.06 47.58
C GLU A 332 29.19 56.17 46.08
N CYS A 333 28.82 57.27 45.40
CA CYS A 333 28.98 57.46 43.94
C CYS A 333 30.25 58.25 43.55
N GLY A 334 30.98 57.87 42.48
CA GLY A 334 32.18 58.56 41.96
C GLY A 334 32.68 57.98 40.62
N GLN A 335 33.69 58.58 39.99
CA GLN A 335 34.32 57.98 38.79
C GLN A 335 35.45 57.06 39.23
N HIS A 336 35.29 55.78 38.94
CA HIS A 336 36.14 54.74 39.48
C HIS A 336 36.97 54.01 38.41
N ASP A 337 36.80 54.36 37.13
CA ASP A 337 37.69 53.98 36.05
C ASP A 337 38.05 55.16 35.09
N ALA A 338 38.42 54.86 33.84
CA ALA A 338 39.04 55.79 32.90
C ALA A 338 38.13 56.20 31.72
N ASP A 339 36.84 55.86 31.75
CA ASP A 339 35.86 56.56 30.93
C ASP A 339 35.34 57.83 31.65
N ALA A 340 34.43 58.57 31.03
CA ALA A 340 33.94 59.85 31.57
C ALA A 340 32.61 59.73 32.32
N CYS A 341 32.15 58.52 32.63
CA CYS A 341 30.86 58.22 33.27
C CYS A 341 31.00 58.03 34.81
N LEU A 342 29.91 58.14 35.59
CA LEU A 342 29.87 58.04 37.08
C LEU A 342 29.32 56.69 37.59
N GLU A 343 30.04 56.00 38.51
CA GLU A 343 29.69 54.66 39.07
C GLU A 343 29.55 54.62 40.62
N TRP A 344 28.98 53.54 41.17
CA TRP A 344 28.91 53.28 42.62
C TRP A 344 30.13 52.49 43.14
N GLN A 345 30.72 52.89 44.28
CA GLN A 345 31.80 52.13 44.95
C GLN A 345 31.30 50.86 45.69
N THR A 346 32.25 50.05 46.19
CA THR A 346 32.00 48.87 47.02
C THR A 346 31.47 49.20 48.44
N VAL A 347 30.65 48.27 48.97
CA VAL A 347 29.64 48.46 50.03
C VAL A 347 30.21 48.37 51.46
N VAL A 348 29.74 49.21 52.41
CA VAL A 348 30.09 49.18 53.87
C VAL A 348 28.92 48.69 54.72
N GLN A 349 29.10 47.58 55.46
CA GLN A 349 28.04 46.89 56.24
C GLN A 349 27.63 47.61 57.54
N CYS A 350 26.33 47.60 57.86
CA CYS A 350 25.77 48.01 59.15
C CYS A 350 26.13 47.01 60.28
N GLY A 351 26.07 47.46 61.55
CA GLY A 351 26.34 46.58 62.70
C GLY A 351 25.28 45.49 62.88
N ALA A 352 25.61 44.42 63.60
CA ALA A 352 24.65 43.34 63.90
C ALA A 352 23.43 43.90 64.67
N ASN A 353 22.23 43.73 64.10
CA ASN A 353 20.92 44.23 64.53
C ASN A 353 20.61 45.71 64.21
N GLU A 354 21.27 46.29 63.19
CA GLU A 354 20.88 47.57 62.58
C GLU A 354 20.50 47.38 61.10
N SER A 355 19.50 48.13 60.62
CA SER A 355 19.11 48.16 59.19
C SER A 355 19.37 49.54 58.59
N CYS A 356 19.78 49.59 57.31
CA CYS A 356 20.06 50.81 56.58
C CYS A 356 18.76 51.45 56.09
N SER A 357 18.49 52.67 56.53
CA SER A 357 17.41 53.51 56.01
C SER A 357 17.94 54.90 55.70
N ALA A 358 17.65 55.40 54.49
CA ALA A 358 18.15 56.68 53.96
C ALA A 358 19.69 56.85 54.02
N GLY A 359 20.44 55.76 53.87
CA GLY A 359 21.91 55.76 53.87
C GLY A 359 22.56 55.78 55.26
N GLN A 360 21.83 55.40 56.32
CA GLN A 360 22.32 55.29 57.71
C GLN A 360 21.71 54.07 58.45
N CYS A 361 22.41 53.49 59.42
CA CYS A 361 21.98 52.28 60.16
C CYS A 361 21.22 52.60 61.48
N SER A 362 20.10 51.90 61.80
CA SER A 362 19.32 52.07 63.06
C SER A 362 18.51 50.80 63.49
N ALA A 363 18.06 50.67 64.76
CA ALA A 363 17.49 49.44 65.37
C ALA A 363 16.02 49.57 65.90
N THR A 364 15.12 48.60 65.62
CA THR A 364 13.76 48.38 66.23
C THR A 364 13.15 47.00 65.82
N CYS A 365 12.52 46.20 66.71
CA CYS A 365 11.73 44.99 66.36
C CYS A 365 10.21 45.26 66.30
N VAL A 366 9.50 44.51 65.45
CA VAL A 366 8.04 44.59 65.23
C VAL A 366 7.46 43.17 65.29
N ALA A 367 6.33 42.98 65.99
CA ALA A 367 5.64 41.69 66.08
C ALA A 367 5.07 41.22 64.71
N GLU A 368 5.34 39.99 64.30
CA GLU A 368 4.88 39.44 63.01
C GLU A 368 3.49 38.80 63.07
N CYS A 369 3.02 38.42 64.27
CA CYS A 369 1.73 37.75 64.46
C CYS A 369 1.20 37.88 65.89
N THR A 370 -0.05 37.46 66.11
CA THR A 370 -0.64 37.40 67.45
C THR A 370 -0.28 36.07 68.10
N ALA A 371 0.29 36.08 69.31
CA ALA A 371 0.65 34.85 70.01
C ALA A 371 -0.53 33.85 70.08
N GLY A 372 -0.30 32.62 69.61
CA GLY A 372 -1.32 31.55 69.51
C GLY A 372 -2.13 31.51 68.21
N GLU A 373 -1.96 32.48 67.31
CA GLU A 373 -2.54 32.46 65.97
C GLU A 373 -1.97 31.28 65.15
N ARG A 374 -2.77 30.70 64.26
CA ARG A 374 -2.39 29.56 63.39
C ARG A 374 -2.59 29.94 61.94
N ARG A 375 -1.67 29.52 61.07
CA ARG A 375 -1.80 29.70 59.61
C ARG A 375 -1.26 28.49 58.86
N CYS A 376 -1.65 28.38 57.60
CA CYS A 376 -0.98 27.46 56.69
C CYS A 376 0.31 28.09 56.17
N ARG A 377 1.37 27.29 56.06
CA ARG A 377 2.66 27.78 55.58
C ARG A 377 2.57 28.19 54.11
N ALA A 378 3.03 29.39 53.79
CA ALA A 378 3.13 29.84 52.40
C ALA A 378 4.05 28.89 51.60
N GLY A 379 3.53 28.35 50.49
CA GLY A 379 4.25 27.39 49.64
C GLY A 379 4.13 25.92 50.06
N SER A 380 3.30 25.59 51.06
CA SER A 380 3.00 24.19 51.42
C SER A 380 1.52 23.99 51.70
N THR A 381 0.92 22.98 51.06
CA THR A 381 -0.49 22.59 51.27
C THR A 381 -0.67 21.64 52.46
N VAL A 382 0.42 21.16 53.07
CA VAL A 382 0.37 20.11 54.11
C VAL A 382 1.04 20.53 55.42
N LYS A 383 1.39 21.80 55.60
CA LYS A 383 2.08 22.29 56.80
C LYS A 383 1.36 23.44 57.50
N VAL A 384 1.34 23.40 58.83
CA VAL A 384 0.72 24.42 59.70
C VAL A 384 1.76 25.08 60.60
N GLU A 385 1.65 26.40 60.80
CA GLU A 385 2.53 27.21 61.65
C GLU A 385 1.73 27.81 62.83
N VAL A 386 2.38 27.94 63.99
CA VAL A 386 1.78 28.52 65.22
C VAL A 386 2.65 29.68 65.72
N CYS A 387 2.03 30.83 65.98
CA CYS A 387 2.71 32.03 66.44
C CYS A 387 3.15 31.95 67.92
N GLY A 388 4.41 32.30 68.21
CA GLY A 388 5.07 32.19 69.52
C GLY A 388 6.33 33.08 69.61
N SER A 389 7.27 32.78 70.50
CA SER A 389 8.58 33.46 70.59
C SER A 389 9.65 32.40 70.44
N PHE A 390 10.39 32.42 69.34
CA PHE A 390 11.29 31.35 68.92
C PHE A 390 12.76 31.81 68.83
N ASP A 391 13.05 33.11 68.85
CA ASP A 391 14.39 33.69 68.71
C ASP A 391 14.90 34.52 69.92
N ALA A 392 14.14 34.51 71.02
CA ALA A 392 14.45 35.15 72.31
C ALA A 392 14.43 36.68 72.34
N ASP A 393 13.81 37.34 71.35
CA ASP A 393 13.38 38.73 71.45
C ASP A 393 11.91 38.86 71.97
N PRO A 394 11.45 40.06 72.38
CA PRO A 394 10.12 40.24 72.96
C PRO A 394 8.97 40.35 71.94
N CYS A 395 9.24 40.23 70.63
CA CYS A 395 8.28 40.35 69.53
C CYS A 395 7.80 38.93 69.09
N PRO A 396 6.48 38.61 69.08
CA PRO A 396 5.99 37.29 68.65
C PRO A 396 6.09 37.07 67.13
N GLU A 397 6.46 35.85 66.74
CA GLU A 397 6.80 35.40 65.38
C GLU A 397 6.27 33.98 65.07
N TRP A 398 6.24 33.58 63.80
CA TRP A 398 5.75 32.27 63.37
C TRP A 398 6.75 31.16 63.66
N GLY A 399 6.31 30.10 64.33
CA GLY A 399 7.13 28.93 64.63
C GLY A 399 7.42 28.01 63.44
N PRO A 400 8.25 26.98 63.64
CA PRO A 400 8.51 25.95 62.63
C PRO A 400 7.23 25.23 62.21
N ALA A 401 7.16 24.84 60.94
CA ALA A 401 5.93 24.30 60.35
C ALA A 401 5.80 22.79 60.53
N ASP A 402 4.71 22.37 61.19
CA ASP A 402 4.37 20.97 61.47
C ASP A 402 3.62 20.35 60.28
N ASP A 403 3.87 19.07 59.99
CA ASP A 403 3.17 18.32 58.95
C ASP A 403 1.74 17.92 59.37
N CYS A 404 0.79 18.09 58.46
CA CYS A 404 -0.56 17.55 58.60
C CYS A 404 -0.54 16.00 58.51
N PRO A 405 -1.47 15.31 59.20
CA PRO A 405 -1.63 13.86 59.06
C PRO A 405 -1.85 13.43 57.60
N SER A 406 -1.39 12.22 57.25
CA SER A 406 -1.51 11.66 55.89
C SER A 406 -2.93 11.79 55.33
N GLY A 407 -3.06 12.37 54.12
CA GLY A 407 -4.35 12.59 53.45
C GLY A 407 -5.09 13.87 53.84
N GLN A 408 -4.47 14.76 54.62
CA GLN A 408 -5.04 16.06 54.98
C GLN A 408 -4.23 17.23 54.42
N VAL A 409 -4.91 18.31 54.06
CA VAL A 409 -4.30 19.59 53.66
C VAL A 409 -4.59 20.66 54.70
N CYS A 410 -3.70 21.63 54.82
CA CYS A 410 -3.92 22.80 55.65
C CYS A 410 -4.86 23.77 54.93
N GLN A 411 -6.04 24.01 55.51
CA GLN A 411 -7.00 25.03 55.07
C GLN A 411 -7.40 25.88 56.27
N GLY A 412 -7.22 27.20 56.18
CA GLY A 412 -7.57 28.13 57.27
C GLY A 412 -6.77 27.93 58.57
N GLY A 413 -5.54 27.41 58.49
CA GLY A 413 -4.69 27.15 59.67
C GLY A 413 -5.00 25.84 60.42
N GLN A 414 -5.80 24.95 59.81
CA GLN A 414 -6.16 23.64 60.35
C GLN A 414 -5.98 22.55 59.28
N CYS A 415 -5.62 21.33 59.70
CA CYS A 415 -5.57 20.17 58.82
C CYS A 415 -7.00 19.64 58.61
N VAL A 416 -7.44 19.60 57.35
CA VAL A 416 -8.76 19.11 56.93
C VAL A 416 -8.58 18.00 55.90
N ALA A 417 -9.50 17.03 55.88
CA ALA A 417 -9.53 16.02 54.82
C ALA A 417 -9.87 16.72 53.50
N SER A 418 -9.00 16.58 52.50
CA SER A 418 -9.28 17.01 51.14
C SER A 418 -9.23 15.78 50.24
N CYS A 419 -10.40 15.26 49.92
CA CYS A 419 -10.59 14.53 48.67
C CYS A 419 -11.46 15.42 47.78
N GLN A 420 -11.23 15.37 46.47
CA GLN A 420 -12.13 15.96 45.48
C GLN A 420 -12.76 14.80 44.73
N ASP A 421 -14.06 14.90 44.42
CA ASP A 421 -14.72 13.92 43.56
C ASP A 421 -14.01 13.89 42.20
N ASP A 422 -13.40 12.76 41.86
CA ASP A 422 -12.78 12.52 40.55
C ASP A 422 -13.85 12.39 39.45
N CYS A 423 -15.11 12.13 39.83
CA CYS A 423 -16.24 12.08 38.92
C CYS A 423 -17.54 12.61 39.55
N GLN A 424 -18.41 13.19 38.71
CA GLN A 424 -19.75 13.62 39.12
C GLN A 424 -20.85 12.64 38.68
N THR A 425 -20.68 12.05 37.50
CA THR A 425 -21.59 11.08 36.87
C THR A 425 -20.80 9.99 36.16
N ALA A 426 -21.44 8.86 35.87
CA ALA A 426 -20.86 7.85 35.00
C ALA A 426 -20.48 8.46 33.65
N THR A 427 -19.41 7.96 33.03
CA THR A 427 -18.85 8.48 31.78
C THR A 427 -18.43 7.34 30.85
N CYS A 428 -18.18 7.66 29.60
CA CYS A 428 -17.63 6.74 28.62
C CYS A 428 -16.15 7.07 28.40
N VAL A 429 -15.29 6.06 28.47
CA VAL A 429 -13.86 6.18 28.16
C VAL A 429 -13.55 5.12 27.11
N GLU A 430 -13.10 5.55 25.92
CA GLU A 430 -12.71 4.64 24.84
C GLU A 430 -13.79 3.59 24.48
N GLY A 431 -15.07 3.99 24.51
CA GLY A 431 -16.20 3.10 24.21
C GLY A 431 -16.60 2.14 25.34
N ALA A 432 -15.93 2.19 26.49
CA ALA A 432 -16.28 1.46 27.71
C ALA A 432 -17.09 2.31 28.69
N ALA A 433 -18.07 1.70 29.34
CA ALA A 433 -18.86 2.33 30.39
C ALA A 433 -18.08 2.39 31.71
N VAL A 434 -17.91 3.59 32.25
CA VAL A 434 -17.21 3.85 33.51
C VAL A 434 -18.20 4.41 34.53
N ALA A 435 -18.51 3.61 35.56
CA ALA A 435 -19.38 4.03 36.64
C ALA A 435 -18.71 5.08 37.53
N CYS A 436 -19.50 5.96 38.15
CA CYS A 436 -19.02 6.93 39.14
C CYS A 436 -19.60 6.61 40.52
N GLY A 437 -18.76 6.34 41.52
CA GLY A 437 -19.16 5.85 42.84
C GLY A 437 -17.98 5.76 43.81
N GLN A 438 -18.17 5.23 45.02
CA GLN A 438 -17.06 5.00 45.95
C GLN A 438 -16.42 3.65 45.62
N PHE A 439 -15.25 3.69 45.00
CA PHE A 439 -14.50 2.47 44.65
C PHE A 439 -13.29 2.25 45.57
N ASP A 440 -12.99 3.20 46.45
CA ASP A 440 -12.01 3.05 47.52
C ASP A 440 -12.55 3.38 48.93
N ALA A 441 -11.64 3.63 49.89
CA ALA A 441 -11.94 3.80 51.30
C ALA A 441 -12.08 5.28 51.76
N ASP A 442 -12.04 6.25 50.83
CA ASP A 442 -12.28 7.64 51.15
C ASP A 442 -13.76 8.05 50.94
N ALA A 443 -14.09 9.31 51.22
CA ALA A 443 -15.47 9.79 51.20
C ALA A 443 -15.92 10.35 49.84
N CYS A 444 -15.01 10.47 48.87
CA CYS A 444 -15.23 11.07 47.56
C CYS A 444 -15.63 10.02 46.52
N LYS A 445 -16.12 10.49 45.37
CA LYS A 445 -16.51 9.62 44.26
C LYS A 445 -15.36 9.45 43.27
N ASP A 446 -15.15 8.19 42.89
CA ASP A 446 -14.10 7.74 41.98
C ASP A 446 -14.71 7.16 40.70
N LEU A 447 -13.89 7.13 39.64
CA LEU A 447 -14.18 6.36 38.44
C LEU A 447 -13.96 4.86 38.71
N GLY A 448 -14.95 4.05 38.38
CA GLY A 448 -14.86 2.60 38.47
C GLY A 448 -14.01 2.00 37.36
N THR A 449 -13.85 0.67 37.38
CA THR A 449 -13.17 -0.04 36.29
C THR A 449 -13.98 0.08 34.98
N PRO A 450 -13.35 0.47 33.85
CA PRO A 450 -14.02 0.51 32.55
C PRO A 450 -14.59 -0.86 32.15
N VAL A 451 -15.86 -0.89 31.75
CA VAL A 451 -16.53 -2.09 31.22
C VAL A 451 -16.76 -1.90 29.71
N PRO A 452 -16.04 -2.63 28.84
CA PRO A 452 -16.22 -2.53 27.39
C PRO A 452 -17.66 -2.88 26.99
N CYS A 453 -18.24 -2.09 26.09
CA CYS A 453 -19.56 -2.39 25.56
C CYS A 453 -19.52 -3.54 24.57
N GLY A 454 -20.60 -4.33 24.53
CA GLY A 454 -20.71 -5.44 23.59
C GLY A 454 -20.71 -4.96 22.14
N PRO A 455 -20.48 -5.86 21.17
CA PRO A 455 -20.28 -5.49 19.76
C PRO A 455 -21.52 -4.93 19.05
N ALA A 456 -22.70 -4.97 19.69
CA ALA A 456 -23.95 -4.33 19.27
C ALA A 456 -24.41 -3.21 20.24
N GLN A 457 -23.47 -2.65 20.99
CA GLN A 457 -23.72 -1.61 21.98
C GLN A 457 -22.72 -0.46 21.79
N VAL A 458 -23.18 0.75 22.09
CA VAL A 458 -22.32 1.93 22.20
C VAL A 458 -22.36 2.44 23.64
N CYS A 459 -21.23 2.94 24.13
CA CYS A 459 -21.26 3.62 25.41
C CYS A 459 -21.90 5.00 25.23
N GLU A 460 -23.01 5.24 25.90
CA GLU A 460 -23.69 6.53 25.92
C GLU A 460 -24.10 6.87 27.35
N ALA A 461 -23.71 8.08 27.79
CA ALA A 461 -23.94 8.57 29.16
C ALA A 461 -23.41 7.65 30.28
N GLY A 462 -22.27 6.97 30.03
CA GLY A 462 -21.63 6.08 30.99
C GLY A 462 -22.31 4.74 31.19
N ALA A 463 -23.14 4.32 30.23
CA ALA A 463 -23.75 3.00 30.19
C ALA A 463 -23.67 2.42 28.76
N CYS A 464 -23.54 1.11 28.66
CA CYS A 464 -23.64 0.42 27.37
C CYS A 464 -25.09 0.36 26.92
N GLN A 465 -25.40 1.02 25.82
CA GLN A 465 -26.73 1.09 25.24
C GLN A 465 -26.76 0.32 23.92
N ALA A 466 -27.81 -0.47 23.70
CA ALA A 466 -27.98 -1.20 22.44
C ALA A 466 -28.18 -0.22 21.28
N VAL A 467 -27.44 -0.42 20.19
CA VAL A 467 -27.68 0.30 18.94
C VAL A 467 -28.74 -0.45 18.12
N ALA A 468 -29.53 0.29 17.35
CA ALA A 468 -30.47 -0.33 16.43
C ALA A 468 -29.72 -1.12 15.35
N ALA A 469 -30.21 -2.32 15.04
CA ALA A 469 -29.63 -3.14 13.99
C ALA A 469 -29.77 -2.45 12.63
N PRO A 470 -28.71 -2.41 11.80
CA PRO A 470 -28.83 -2.06 10.39
C PRO A 470 -29.86 -2.98 9.71
N PRO A 471 -30.96 -2.45 9.17
CA PRO A 471 -32.06 -3.28 8.64
C PRO A 471 -31.79 -3.78 7.22
N ASP A 472 -30.62 -3.51 6.66
CA ASP A 472 -30.22 -3.72 5.27
C ASP A 472 -29.22 -4.87 5.12
N ARG A 473 -29.07 -5.71 6.14
CA ARG A 473 -28.37 -7.00 6.05
C ARG A 473 -29.37 -8.14 5.92
N ARG A 474 -29.12 -9.04 4.97
CA ARG A 474 -29.99 -10.18 4.66
C ARG A 474 -29.19 -11.43 4.38
N ILE A 475 -29.72 -12.59 4.75
CA ILE A 475 -29.26 -13.89 4.27
C ILE A 475 -29.68 -14.00 2.81
N SER A 476 -28.71 -14.10 1.90
CA SER A 476 -28.97 -14.14 0.46
C SER A 476 -28.97 -15.56 -0.08
N GLU A 477 -28.06 -16.42 0.39
CA GLU A 477 -27.90 -17.77 -0.15
C GLU A 477 -27.36 -18.75 0.90
N LEU A 478 -27.84 -20.00 0.88
CA LEU A 478 -27.33 -21.09 1.70
C LEU A 478 -27.17 -22.35 0.88
N LEU A 479 -25.98 -22.93 0.87
CA LEU A 479 -25.75 -24.30 0.41
C LEU A 479 -25.59 -25.17 1.65
N VAL A 480 -26.66 -25.88 2.03
CA VAL A 480 -26.69 -26.71 3.25
C VAL A 480 -26.50 -28.20 2.97
N ASN A 481 -26.73 -28.63 1.73
CA ASN A 481 -26.73 -30.04 1.35
C ASN A 481 -25.93 -30.24 0.06
N ALA A 482 -24.61 -30.41 0.16
CA ALA A 482 -23.74 -30.57 -1.00
C ALA A 482 -23.83 -31.97 -1.64
N VAL A 483 -23.37 -32.11 -2.90
CA VAL A 483 -23.13 -33.43 -3.51
C VAL A 483 -21.71 -33.87 -3.20
N GLY A 484 -21.53 -34.98 -2.49
CA GLY A 484 -20.21 -35.52 -2.17
C GLY A 484 -19.90 -35.40 -0.69
N ASP A 485 -18.82 -34.68 -0.35
CA ASP A 485 -18.47 -34.42 1.05
C ASP A 485 -19.45 -33.40 1.64
N ASP A 486 -20.00 -33.71 2.81
CA ASP A 486 -21.01 -32.87 3.47
C ASP A 486 -20.46 -31.49 3.93
N ASN A 487 -19.16 -31.23 3.72
CA ASN A 487 -18.49 -29.97 4.06
C ASN A 487 -18.47 -28.94 2.92
N ASP A 488 -18.93 -29.27 1.71
CA ASP A 488 -18.95 -28.36 0.55
C ASP A 488 -20.13 -27.36 0.64
N VAL A 489 -20.18 -26.62 1.75
CA VAL A 489 -21.32 -25.82 2.19
C VAL A 489 -20.90 -24.38 2.48
N PHE A 490 -21.85 -23.45 2.35
CA PHE A 490 -21.64 -22.04 2.70
C PHE A 490 -22.95 -21.34 3.10
N ILE A 491 -22.77 -20.20 3.76
CA ILE A 491 -23.81 -19.25 4.12
C ILE A 491 -23.39 -17.89 3.59
N GLU A 492 -24.30 -17.18 2.94
CA GLU A 492 -24.05 -15.87 2.37
C GLU A 492 -24.97 -14.79 2.95
N VAL A 493 -24.38 -13.63 3.24
CA VAL A 493 -25.07 -12.42 3.67
C VAL A 493 -24.88 -11.32 2.63
N HIS A 494 -25.94 -10.59 2.30
CA HIS A 494 -25.94 -9.44 1.41
C HIS A 494 -26.33 -8.14 2.13
N GLY A 495 -25.83 -7.01 1.63
CA GLY A 495 -26.10 -5.66 2.10
C GLY A 495 -25.28 -4.62 1.35
N PRO A 496 -25.32 -3.34 1.74
CA PRO A 496 -24.50 -2.31 1.12
C PRO A 496 -23.00 -2.63 1.10
N VAL A 497 -22.38 -2.32 -0.03
CA VAL A 497 -20.95 -2.46 -0.31
C VAL A 497 -20.10 -1.85 0.81
N GLY A 498 -19.11 -2.60 1.30
CA GLY A 498 -18.23 -2.18 2.39
C GLY A 498 -18.93 -2.05 3.76
N GLY A 499 -20.19 -2.48 3.87
CA GLY A 499 -20.93 -2.43 5.12
C GLY A 499 -20.26 -3.30 6.19
N SER A 500 -20.09 -2.75 7.40
CA SER A 500 -19.54 -3.53 8.52
C SER A 500 -20.51 -4.63 8.95
N LEU A 501 -19.95 -5.78 9.35
CA LEU A 501 -20.65 -6.89 10.00
C LEU A 501 -20.30 -7.00 11.50
N ALA A 502 -19.59 -6.02 12.06
CA ALA A 502 -19.33 -5.98 13.50
C ALA A 502 -20.65 -6.00 14.29
N GLY A 503 -20.74 -6.89 15.29
CA GLY A 503 -21.96 -7.08 16.10
C GLY A 503 -22.97 -8.04 15.50
N PHE A 504 -22.77 -8.52 14.26
CA PHE A 504 -23.61 -9.54 13.66
C PHE A 504 -23.15 -10.95 14.00
N SER A 505 -24.10 -11.89 14.03
CA SER A 505 -23.84 -13.31 14.17
C SER A 505 -24.87 -14.14 13.40
N LEU A 506 -24.44 -15.28 12.90
CA LEU A 506 -25.31 -16.31 12.34
C LEU A 506 -25.62 -17.32 13.44
N VAL A 507 -26.90 -17.60 13.67
CA VAL A 507 -27.38 -18.50 14.73
C VAL A 507 -28.23 -19.60 14.11
N ALA A 508 -27.70 -20.82 14.11
CA ALA A 508 -28.41 -21.98 13.60
C ALA A 508 -29.19 -22.68 14.72
N ILE A 509 -30.45 -22.99 14.42
CA ILE A 509 -31.44 -23.49 15.35
C ILE A 509 -32.00 -24.80 14.81
N ASN A 510 -31.93 -25.84 15.63
CA ASN A 510 -32.39 -27.16 15.29
C ASN A 510 -33.92 -27.17 15.18
N GLY A 511 -34.48 -27.52 14.03
CA GLY A 511 -35.92 -27.51 13.84
C GLY A 511 -36.64 -28.70 14.50
N ALA A 512 -35.95 -29.72 15.01
CA ALA A 512 -36.59 -30.80 15.77
C ALA A 512 -36.93 -30.40 17.22
N ASP A 513 -36.08 -29.60 17.88
CA ASP A 513 -36.24 -29.27 19.31
C ASP A 513 -36.14 -27.77 19.65
N GLY A 514 -35.78 -26.93 18.67
CA GLY A 514 -35.65 -25.48 18.81
C GLY A 514 -34.39 -25.04 19.55
N GLN A 515 -33.42 -25.93 19.79
CA GLN A 515 -32.16 -25.57 20.44
C GLN A 515 -31.19 -24.91 19.46
N ILE A 516 -30.42 -23.94 19.95
CA ILE A 516 -29.30 -23.37 19.20
C ILE A 516 -28.18 -24.40 19.19
N TYR A 517 -27.70 -24.81 18.02
CA TYR A 517 -26.60 -25.77 17.89
C TYR A 517 -25.32 -25.14 17.31
N ALA A 518 -25.44 -24.02 16.59
CA ALA A 518 -24.30 -23.27 16.10
C ALA A 518 -24.51 -21.75 16.25
N THR A 519 -23.41 -21.05 16.55
CA THR A 519 -23.33 -19.60 16.52
C THR A 519 -21.98 -19.20 15.95
N ILE A 520 -22.01 -18.41 14.88
CA ILE A 520 -20.86 -17.89 14.16
C ILE A 520 -20.86 -16.36 14.30
N PRO A 521 -19.94 -15.77 15.08
CA PRO A 521 -19.77 -14.32 15.08
C PRO A 521 -19.20 -13.90 13.72
N LEU A 522 -19.77 -12.86 13.12
CA LEU A 522 -19.28 -12.32 11.86
C LEU A 522 -18.24 -11.22 12.13
N SER A 523 -17.16 -11.23 11.37
CA SER A 523 -16.14 -10.17 11.39
C SER A 523 -15.79 -9.74 9.98
N GLY A 524 -15.42 -8.46 9.82
CA GLY A 524 -15.14 -7.87 8.51
C GLY A 524 -16.29 -7.07 7.93
N ALA A 525 -16.26 -6.91 6.61
CA ALA A 525 -17.20 -6.07 5.86
C ALA A 525 -17.59 -6.76 4.54
N LEU A 526 -18.77 -6.42 4.01
CA LEU A 526 -19.23 -6.95 2.73
C LEU A 526 -18.31 -6.47 1.59
N ASN A 527 -18.10 -7.34 0.61
CA ASN A 527 -17.22 -7.12 -0.54
C ASN A 527 -17.73 -6.00 -1.47
N GLN A 528 -17.00 -5.74 -2.57
CA GLN A 528 -17.35 -4.70 -3.54
C GLN A 528 -18.68 -4.94 -4.29
N ALA A 529 -19.19 -6.17 -4.25
CA ALA A 529 -20.49 -6.55 -4.77
C ALA A 529 -21.59 -6.58 -3.70
N GLY A 530 -21.27 -6.32 -2.43
CA GLY A 530 -22.22 -6.31 -1.32
C GLY A 530 -22.49 -7.68 -0.70
N TYR A 531 -21.60 -8.66 -0.89
CA TYR A 531 -21.74 -10.02 -0.35
C TYR A 531 -20.67 -10.34 0.69
N PHE A 532 -21.01 -11.25 1.60
CA PHE A 532 -20.09 -11.83 2.59
C PHE A 532 -20.37 -13.33 2.74
N VAL A 533 -19.35 -14.16 2.50
CA VAL A 533 -19.47 -15.62 2.45
C VAL A 533 -18.78 -16.26 3.65
N VAL A 534 -19.52 -17.12 4.35
CA VAL A 534 -18.99 -17.99 5.41
C VAL A 534 -19.00 -19.43 4.93
N ALA A 535 -17.85 -20.11 4.94
CA ALA A 535 -17.75 -21.50 4.48
C ALA A 535 -17.03 -22.41 5.48
N HIS A 536 -17.22 -23.72 5.33
CA HIS A 536 -16.48 -24.70 6.11
C HIS A 536 -14.99 -24.72 5.67
N PRO A 537 -14.00 -24.84 6.57
CA PRO A 537 -12.58 -24.89 6.21
C PRO A 537 -12.17 -26.03 5.26
N SER A 538 -12.98 -27.10 5.22
CA SER A 538 -12.80 -28.25 4.32
C SER A 538 -13.69 -28.22 3.08
N ALA A 539 -14.44 -27.14 2.81
CA ALA A 539 -15.25 -27.02 1.61
C ALA A 539 -14.40 -27.08 0.33
N ALA A 540 -15.03 -27.30 -0.82
CA ALA A 540 -14.38 -27.33 -2.13
C ALA A 540 -13.56 -26.05 -2.36
N ALA A 541 -12.44 -26.19 -3.08
CA ALA A 541 -11.50 -25.08 -3.27
C ALA A 541 -12.17 -23.82 -3.83
N TRP A 542 -13.13 -23.97 -4.75
CA TRP A 542 -13.86 -22.85 -5.35
C TRP A 542 -14.77 -22.12 -4.34
N ILE A 543 -15.31 -22.80 -3.32
CA ILE A 543 -16.06 -22.16 -2.23
C ILE A 543 -15.09 -21.47 -1.26
N ARG A 544 -14.01 -22.16 -0.86
CA ARG A 544 -13.01 -21.62 0.09
C ARG A 544 -12.30 -20.38 -0.44
N MET A 545 -12.01 -20.34 -1.74
CA MET A 545 -11.37 -19.18 -2.37
C MET A 545 -12.30 -17.96 -2.43
N THR A 546 -13.61 -18.14 -2.30
CA THR A 546 -14.60 -17.05 -2.28
C THR A 546 -15.05 -16.69 -0.86
N ALA A 547 -14.80 -17.55 0.13
CA ALA A 547 -15.17 -17.32 1.51
C ALA A 547 -14.40 -16.14 2.13
N ASP A 548 -15.13 -15.17 2.68
CA ASP A 548 -14.57 -14.07 3.46
C ASP A 548 -14.22 -14.53 4.89
N GLN A 549 -14.92 -15.56 5.38
CA GLN A 549 -14.67 -16.16 6.70
C GLN A 549 -14.83 -17.68 6.64
N LEU A 550 -13.87 -18.40 7.23
CA LEU A 550 -13.95 -19.85 7.40
C LEU A 550 -14.35 -20.19 8.84
N ASP A 551 -15.40 -20.99 9.01
CA ASP A 551 -15.85 -21.50 10.31
C ASP A 551 -16.39 -22.93 10.17
N VAL A 552 -15.92 -23.85 11.01
CA VAL A 552 -16.36 -25.26 11.00
C VAL A 552 -17.87 -25.42 11.27
N LYS A 553 -18.51 -24.40 11.85
CA LYS A 553 -19.96 -24.39 12.13
C LYS A 553 -20.79 -23.97 10.93
N ALA A 554 -20.17 -23.62 9.79
CA ALA A 554 -20.89 -23.37 8.54
C ALA A 554 -21.57 -24.63 7.98
N ASP A 555 -21.14 -25.81 8.45
CA ASP A 555 -21.81 -27.10 8.22
C ASP A 555 -23.14 -27.16 8.98
N LEU A 556 -24.19 -26.65 8.33
CA LEU A 556 -25.55 -26.66 8.85
C LEU A 556 -26.23 -27.99 8.58
N GLN A 557 -27.19 -28.37 9.43
CA GLN A 557 -27.97 -29.58 9.24
C GLN A 557 -28.89 -29.44 8.01
N ASN A 558 -29.15 -30.56 7.32
CA ASN A 558 -29.97 -30.60 6.09
C ASN A 558 -31.46 -30.27 6.28
N GLY A 559 -31.92 -30.00 7.51
CA GLY A 559 -33.30 -29.63 7.79
C GLY A 559 -34.21 -30.77 8.31
N PRO A 560 -35.39 -30.42 8.86
CA PRO A 560 -35.90 -29.06 8.97
C PRO A 560 -35.16 -28.25 10.03
N ASP A 561 -34.66 -27.06 9.67
CA ASP A 561 -33.83 -26.21 10.53
C ASP A 561 -34.03 -24.72 10.20
N SER A 562 -33.53 -23.83 11.06
CA SER A 562 -33.59 -22.39 10.83
C SER A 562 -32.24 -21.73 11.08
N LEU A 563 -31.94 -20.70 10.28
CA LEU A 563 -30.79 -19.83 10.44
C LEU A 563 -31.27 -18.41 10.68
N GLN A 564 -30.73 -17.74 11.69
CA GLN A 564 -31.01 -16.34 11.99
C GLN A 564 -29.75 -15.51 11.85
N LEU A 565 -29.85 -14.39 11.14
CA LEU A 565 -28.89 -13.31 11.21
C LEU A 565 -29.29 -12.39 12.36
N ARG A 566 -28.42 -12.27 13.36
CA ARG A 566 -28.68 -11.46 14.56
C ARG A 566 -27.70 -10.32 14.71
N PHE A 567 -28.17 -9.17 15.19
CA PHE A 567 -27.34 -8.06 15.67
C PHE A 567 -27.52 -7.95 17.19
N GLY A 568 -26.52 -8.41 17.95
CA GLY A 568 -26.70 -8.68 19.38
C GLY A 568 -27.80 -9.72 19.61
N GLU A 569 -28.84 -9.35 20.38
CA GLU A 569 -30.00 -10.22 20.62
C GLU A 569 -31.12 -10.06 19.59
N ALA A 570 -31.09 -9.02 18.75
CA ALA A 570 -32.13 -8.75 17.77
C ALA A 570 -31.97 -9.63 16.53
N VAL A 571 -33.07 -10.23 16.06
CA VAL A 571 -33.12 -10.94 14.77
C VAL A 571 -33.33 -9.91 13.67
N VAL A 572 -32.43 -9.89 12.69
CA VAL A 572 -32.42 -8.96 11.55
C VAL A 572 -33.03 -9.60 10.30
N ASP A 573 -32.72 -10.88 10.09
CA ASP A 573 -33.26 -11.72 9.03
C ASP A 573 -33.26 -13.18 9.53
N ALA A 574 -34.18 -14.01 9.04
CA ALA A 574 -34.20 -15.42 9.34
C ALA A 574 -34.77 -16.27 8.20
N VAL A 575 -34.12 -17.39 7.94
CA VAL A 575 -34.59 -18.40 6.98
C VAL A 575 -34.82 -19.73 7.68
N GLY A 576 -35.99 -20.33 7.48
CA GLY A 576 -36.26 -21.71 7.84
C GLY A 576 -36.46 -22.57 6.60
N TYR A 577 -35.82 -23.73 6.57
CA TYR A 577 -35.80 -24.63 5.42
C TYR A 577 -36.09 -26.08 5.81
N GLY A 578 -36.78 -26.79 4.94
CA GLY A 578 -37.26 -28.15 5.15
C GLY A 578 -38.73 -28.21 5.59
N VAL A 579 -39.18 -29.42 5.95
CA VAL A 579 -40.60 -29.67 6.27
C VAL A 579 -40.85 -29.56 7.76
N PHE A 580 -41.56 -28.50 8.18
CA PHE A 580 -41.97 -28.29 9.56
C PHE A 580 -43.40 -28.83 9.81
N ASP A 581 -43.57 -29.61 10.87
CA ASP A 581 -44.85 -30.11 11.37
C ASP A 581 -45.16 -29.65 12.82
N GLY A 582 -46.26 -30.15 13.40
CA GLY A 582 -46.72 -29.76 14.73
C GLY A 582 -45.79 -30.12 15.90
N ASN A 583 -44.73 -30.89 15.66
CA ASN A 583 -43.71 -31.25 16.66
C ASN A 583 -42.35 -30.59 16.39
N THR A 584 -42.22 -29.83 15.29
CA THR A 584 -40.98 -29.11 14.93
C THR A 584 -41.01 -27.65 15.40
N ALA A 585 -39.84 -27.06 15.59
CA ALA A 585 -39.64 -25.71 16.08
C ALA A 585 -39.14 -24.79 14.95
N PHE A 586 -40.06 -24.20 14.19
CA PHE A 586 -39.75 -23.19 13.19
C PHE A 586 -39.27 -21.87 13.84
N ARG A 587 -38.18 -21.28 13.31
CA ARG A 587 -37.60 -19.99 13.74
C ARG A 587 -37.19 -19.08 12.56
N GLY A 588 -37.69 -19.36 11.36
CA GLY A 588 -37.58 -18.50 10.18
C GLY A 588 -38.69 -17.45 10.12
N GLU A 589 -38.85 -16.85 8.93
CA GLU A 589 -39.86 -15.84 8.61
C GLU A 589 -40.99 -16.43 7.78
N GLY A 590 -42.22 -16.02 8.07
CA GLY A 590 -43.42 -16.48 7.38
C GLY A 590 -43.53 -18.01 7.30
N SER A 591 -43.57 -18.55 6.10
CA SER A 591 -43.66 -19.99 5.82
C SER A 591 -42.26 -20.56 5.48
N PRO A 592 -41.92 -21.80 5.89
CA PRO A 592 -40.62 -22.38 5.58
C PRO A 592 -40.43 -22.64 4.08
N HIS A 593 -39.22 -22.43 3.58
CA HIS A 593 -38.81 -22.93 2.27
C HIS A 593 -38.82 -24.47 2.29
N PRO A 594 -39.35 -25.17 1.27
CA PRO A 594 -39.49 -26.64 1.29
C PRO A 594 -38.16 -27.41 1.33
N GLY A 595 -37.03 -26.73 1.13
CA GLY A 595 -35.69 -27.32 0.95
C GLY A 595 -35.34 -27.46 -0.52
N VAL A 596 -34.12 -27.92 -0.80
CA VAL A 596 -33.56 -28.07 -2.15
C VAL A 596 -32.97 -29.47 -2.32
N VAL A 597 -32.73 -29.87 -3.57
CA VAL A 597 -32.03 -31.13 -3.86
C VAL A 597 -30.53 -31.02 -3.53
N PRO A 598 -29.81 -32.13 -3.28
CA PRO A 598 -28.37 -32.06 -3.01
C PRO A 598 -27.60 -31.35 -4.13
N GLY A 599 -26.66 -30.48 -3.76
CA GLY A 599 -25.82 -29.67 -4.64
C GLY A 599 -26.42 -28.32 -5.02
N HIS A 600 -27.71 -28.11 -4.77
CA HIS A 600 -28.38 -26.85 -5.00
C HIS A 600 -28.39 -25.99 -3.73
N SER A 601 -28.52 -24.68 -3.89
CA SER A 601 -28.62 -23.73 -2.79
C SER A 601 -30.04 -23.18 -2.64
N ILE A 602 -30.37 -22.80 -1.41
CA ILE A 602 -31.56 -22.03 -1.07
C ILE A 602 -31.17 -20.57 -1.27
N ALA A 603 -31.77 -19.87 -2.24
CA ALA A 603 -31.27 -18.56 -2.66
C ALA A 603 -32.41 -17.54 -2.83
N ARG A 604 -32.18 -16.28 -2.45
CA ARG A 604 -33.05 -15.15 -2.85
C ARG A 604 -32.79 -14.78 -4.31
N ASP A 605 -33.63 -13.94 -4.91
CA ASP A 605 -33.38 -13.37 -6.25
C ASP A 605 -32.29 -12.29 -6.26
N GLU A 606 -31.89 -11.80 -7.44
CA GLU A 606 -30.84 -10.77 -7.60
C GLU A 606 -31.13 -9.49 -6.79
N ALA A 607 -32.41 -9.15 -6.62
CA ALA A 607 -32.84 -8.00 -5.82
C ALA A 607 -32.80 -8.26 -4.31
N VAL A 608 -32.49 -9.50 -3.91
CA VAL A 608 -32.52 -10.00 -2.53
C VAL A 608 -33.87 -9.66 -1.88
N THR A 609 -34.94 -9.95 -2.62
CA THR A 609 -36.32 -9.62 -2.24
C THR A 609 -36.67 -10.24 -0.90
N ASP A 610 -37.31 -9.43 -0.05
CA ASP A 610 -37.69 -9.80 1.31
C ASP A 610 -39.13 -9.40 1.61
N THR A 611 -40.02 -10.40 1.62
CA THR A 611 -41.46 -10.24 1.90
C THR A 611 -41.83 -10.71 3.30
N ASP A 612 -40.83 -10.98 4.15
CA ASP A 612 -40.95 -11.63 5.44
C ASP A 612 -41.58 -13.05 5.34
N ASP A 613 -41.41 -13.76 4.22
CA ASP A 613 -41.90 -15.13 4.02
C ASP A 613 -40.89 -15.98 3.23
N ASN A 614 -40.23 -16.92 3.92
CA ASN A 614 -39.14 -17.69 3.32
C ASN A 614 -39.56 -18.55 2.11
N ALA A 615 -40.82 -18.98 2.03
CA ALA A 615 -41.31 -19.77 0.90
C ALA A 615 -41.56 -18.92 -0.37
N VAL A 616 -41.68 -17.60 -0.21
CA VAL A 616 -41.84 -16.64 -1.32
C VAL A 616 -40.48 -16.11 -1.76
N ASP A 617 -39.61 -15.82 -0.79
CA ASP A 617 -38.37 -15.09 -1.02
C ASP A 617 -37.22 -15.98 -1.50
N PHE A 618 -37.18 -17.23 -1.04
CA PHE A 618 -36.15 -18.18 -1.43
C PHE A 618 -36.64 -19.16 -2.49
N HIS A 619 -35.74 -19.58 -3.38
CA HIS A 619 -35.97 -20.59 -4.39
C HIS A 619 -34.82 -21.61 -4.44
N ASP A 620 -35.07 -22.71 -5.15
CA ASP A 620 -34.10 -23.76 -5.44
C ASP A 620 -33.18 -23.34 -6.59
N LEU A 621 -31.92 -23.02 -6.27
CA LEU A 621 -30.91 -22.58 -7.23
C LEU A 621 -29.94 -23.70 -7.56
N ALA A 622 -29.93 -24.11 -8.84
CA ALA A 622 -29.18 -25.26 -9.33
C ALA A 622 -27.66 -25.09 -9.27
N THR A 623 -27.19 -23.87 -9.50
CA THR A 623 -25.75 -23.54 -9.44
C THR A 623 -25.55 -22.53 -8.31
N PRO A 624 -24.93 -22.93 -7.18
CA PRO A 624 -24.69 -22.00 -6.09
C PRO A 624 -23.79 -20.82 -6.50
N THR A 625 -24.04 -19.65 -5.94
CA THR A 625 -23.42 -18.37 -6.35
C THR A 625 -22.68 -17.65 -5.20
N PRO A 626 -21.80 -18.32 -4.43
CA PRO A 626 -21.09 -17.64 -3.35
C PRO A 626 -20.32 -16.41 -3.85
N GLY A 627 -20.44 -15.32 -3.11
CA GLY A 627 -19.74 -14.06 -3.27
C GLY A 627 -20.36 -13.11 -4.30
N ARG A 628 -21.51 -13.45 -4.90
CA ARG A 628 -22.11 -12.70 -6.02
C ARG A 628 -23.62 -12.89 -6.15
N ALA A 629 -24.23 -12.09 -7.02
CA ALA A 629 -25.68 -12.12 -7.20
C ALA A 629 -26.22 -13.41 -7.86
N THR A 630 -27.35 -13.87 -7.33
CA THR A 630 -28.16 -14.98 -7.82
C THR A 630 -28.83 -14.57 -9.14
N GLY A 631 -28.21 -14.97 -10.26
CA GLY A 631 -28.60 -14.56 -11.61
C GLY A 631 -27.50 -13.89 -12.44
N GLY A 632 -26.29 -13.78 -11.92
CA GLY A 632 -25.14 -13.15 -12.57
C GLY A 632 -24.50 -13.91 -13.74
N THR A 633 -25.25 -14.70 -14.52
CA THR A 633 -24.78 -15.18 -15.83
C THR A 633 -25.51 -14.43 -16.94
N VAL A 634 -24.84 -13.42 -17.51
CA VAL A 634 -25.30 -12.75 -18.73
C VAL A 634 -24.76 -13.49 -19.94
N ARG A 635 -25.47 -13.45 -21.07
CA ARG A 635 -24.89 -13.94 -22.33
C ARG A 635 -23.83 -12.92 -22.78
N PRO A 636 -22.60 -13.33 -23.14
CA PRO A 636 -21.59 -12.38 -23.56
C PRO A 636 -22.04 -11.69 -24.85
N SER A 637 -21.82 -10.39 -24.93
CA SER A 637 -22.32 -9.49 -25.98
C SER A 637 -21.22 -8.65 -26.63
N ALA A 638 -19.97 -8.77 -26.18
CA ALA A 638 -18.83 -8.01 -26.69
C ALA A 638 -17.57 -8.88 -26.78
N GLN A 639 -16.73 -8.56 -27.76
CA GLN A 639 -15.46 -9.23 -27.96
C GLN A 639 -14.54 -9.11 -26.72
N GLY A 640 -13.90 -10.21 -26.34
CA GLY A 640 -12.98 -10.27 -25.20
C GLY A 640 -13.62 -10.44 -23.83
N GLN A 641 -14.96 -10.54 -23.76
CA GLN A 641 -15.65 -10.93 -22.52
C GLN A 641 -15.36 -12.38 -22.12
N LEU A 642 -15.07 -13.22 -23.11
CA LEU A 642 -14.41 -14.52 -22.94
C LEU A 642 -13.23 -14.57 -23.91
N LEU A 643 -12.22 -15.37 -23.56
CA LEU A 643 -11.00 -15.54 -24.34
C LEU A 643 -10.79 -17.03 -24.61
N ILE A 644 -10.29 -17.39 -25.80
CA ILE A 644 -9.76 -18.74 -26.02
C ILE A 644 -8.38 -18.79 -25.38
N SER A 645 -8.20 -19.68 -24.40
CA SER A 645 -6.95 -19.85 -23.63
C SER A 645 -6.06 -20.93 -24.22
N GLU A 646 -6.62 -22.04 -24.68
CA GLU A 646 -5.85 -23.20 -25.13
C GLU A 646 -6.64 -24.03 -26.15
N PHE A 647 -5.96 -24.76 -27.03
CA PHE A 647 -6.60 -25.74 -27.93
C PHE A 647 -5.68 -26.91 -28.31
N MET A 648 -6.28 -28.10 -28.49
CA MET A 648 -5.65 -29.31 -29.01
C MET A 648 -6.33 -29.71 -30.32
N ALA A 649 -5.63 -29.51 -31.44
CA ALA A 649 -6.12 -29.92 -32.76
C ALA A 649 -5.62 -31.30 -33.20
N ASP A 650 -4.37 -31.68 -32.89
CA ASP A 650 -3.75 -32.94 -33.34
C ASP A 650 -3.37 -33.82 -32.13
N PRO A 651 -4.34 -34.45 -31.43
CA PRO A 651 -4.04 -35.31 -30.28
C PRO A 651 -3.17 -36.52 -30.66
N TYR A 652 -2.35 -37.02 -29.73
CA TYR A 652 -1.50 -38.20 -29.98
C TYR A 652 -2.04 -39.45 -29.31
N ASN A 653 -2.43 -39.37 -28.03
CA ASN A 653 -2.90 -40.54 -27.28
C ASN A 653 -4.34 -40.91 -27.60
N ARG A 654 -5.12 -39.96 -28.12
CA ARG A 654 -6.50 -40.14 -28.55
C ARG A 654 -6.61 -39.84 -30.05
N SER A 655 -7.65 -40.38 -30.69
CA SER A 655 -7.95 -40.02 -32.09
C SER A 655 -8.45 -38.58 -32.16
N ASP A 656 -8.33 -37.92 -33.32
CA ASP A 656 -8.90 -36.58 -33.54
C ASP A 656 -10.39 -36.51 -33.17
N SER A 657 -11.17 -37.57 -33.45
CA SER A 657 -12.58 -37.64 -33.08
C SER A 657 -12.85 -37.73 -31.57
N ASP A 658 -11.84 -38.06 -30.77
CA ASP A 658 -11.95 -38.20 -29.32
C ASP A 658 -11.19 -37.13 -28.54
N GLY A 659 -10.01 -36.71 -29.02
CA GLY A 659 -9.04 -35.89 -28.30
C GLY A 659 -8.98 -34.41 -28.72
N GLU A 660 -9.81 -33.95 -29.65
CA GLU A 660 -9.91 -32.54 -30.02
C GLU A 660 -10.69 -31.75 -28.95
N TRP A 661 -10.13 -30.62 -28.52
CA TRP A 661 -10.77 -29.70 -27.57
C TRP A 661 -10.20 -28.29 -27.67
N PHE A 662 -10.96 -27.32 -27.15
CA PHE A 662 -10.46 -25.97 -26.88
C PHE A 662 -11.02 -25.46 -25.55
N GLU A 663 -10.41 -24.42 -25.02
CA GLU A 663 -10.72 -23.88 -23.71
C GLU A 663 -11.04 -22.39 -23.76
N LEU A 664 -12.02 -22.00 -22.95
CA LEU A 664 -12.42 -20.62 -22.72
C LEU A 664 -12.02 -20.17 -21.32
N TYR A 665 -11.53 -18.94 -21.22
CA TYR A 665 -11.25 -18.24 -19.97
C TYR A 665 -12.14 -17.01 -19.83
N ASN A 666 -12.70 -16.82 -18.63
CA ASN A 666 -13.42 -15.60 -18.26
C ASN A 666 -12.51 -14.62 -17.50
N PRO A 667 -12.09 -13.50 -18.13
CA PRO A 667 -11.24 -12.50 -17.48
C PRO A 667 -12.01 -11.63 -16.46
N SER A 668 -13.33 -11.68 -16.41
CA SER A 668 -14.12 -10.89 -15.45
C SER A 668 -13.85 -11.36 -14.03
N GLU A 669 -13.78 -10.40 -13.09
CA GLU A 669 -13.68 -10.66 -11.66
C GLU A 669 -15.06 -10.92 -11.02
N THR A 670 -16.13 -10.43 -11.63
CA THR A 670 -17.47 -10.38 -10.99
C THR A 670 -18.59 -10.94 -11.85
N VAL A 671 -18.43 -10.98 -13.18
CA VAL A 671 -19.48 -11.39 -14.11
C VAL A 671 -19.25 -12.81 -14.58
N GLY A 672 -20.22 -13.69 -14.34
CA GLY A 672 -20.28 -14.99 -15.00
C GLY A 672 -20.93 -14.85 -16.38
N TYR A 673 -20.59 -15.74 -17.30
CA TYR A 673 -21.22 -15.79 -18.61
C TYR A 673 -21.97 -17.11 -18.81
N ARG A 674 -23.14 -17.05 -19.44
CA ARG A 674 -23.87 -18.25 -19.92
C ARG A 674 -23.79 -18.33 -21.43
N LEU A 675 -23.59 -19.54 -21.95
CA LEU A 675 -23.30 -19.79 -23.36
C LEU A 675 -24.40 -20.56 -24.10
N ASP A 676 -25.51 -20.91 -23.44
CA ASP A 676 -26.66 -21.46 -24.15
C ASP A 676 -27.06 -20.50 -25.28
N GLY A 677 -27.36 -21.03 -26.46
CA GLY A 677 -27.68 -20.28 -27.67
C GLY A 677 -26.49 -19.64 -28.40
N CYS A 678 -25.28 -19.67 -27.83
CA CYS A 678 -24.07 -19.30 -28.56
C CYS A 678 -23.67 -20.40 -29.54
N VAL A 679 -22.85 -20.03 -30.54
CA VAL A 679 -22.43 -20.89 -31.64
C VAL A 679 -20.92 -20.96 -31.67
N ILE A 680 -20.38 -22.17 -31.68
CA ILE A 680 -18.98 -22.45 -32.00
C ILE A 680 -18.92 -22.60 -33.52
N THR A 681 -18.05 -21.87 -34.19
CA THR A 681 -17.95 -21.87 -35.66
C THR A 681 -16.51 -21.67 -36.13
N ASP A 682 -16.25 -22.06 -37.38
CA ASP A 682 -15.01 -21.79 -38.12
C ASP A 682 -15.27 -20.98 -39.40
N ASP A 683 -14.25 -20.87 -40.25
CA ASP A 683 -14.31 -20.21 -41.57
C ASP A 683 -14.88 -21.12 -42.70
N TYR A 684 -15.11 -22.41 -42.44
CA TYR A 684 -15.41 -23.45 -43.46
C TYR A 684 -16.83 -24.05 -43.37
N ASN A 685 -17.69 -23.46 -42.53
CA ASN A 685 -19.10 -23.80 -42.28
C ASN A 685 -19.34 -24.96 -41.31
N ASP A 686 -18.33 -25.38 -40.55
CA ASP A 686 -18.55 -26.28 -39.42
C ASP A 686 -19.02 -25.44 -38.23
N ALA A 687 -20.19 -25.78 -37.68
CA ALA A 687 -20.81 -25.03 -36.60
C ALA A 687 -21.54 -25.94 -35.61
N HIS A 688 -21.46 -25.59 -34.34
CA HIS A 688 -22.18 -26.24 -33.26
C HIS A 688 -22.89 -25.20 -32.39
N VAL A 689 -24.19 -25.37 -32.19
CA VAL A 689 -24.96 -24.52 -31.26
C VAL A 689 -24.85 -25.13 -29.87
N ILE A 690 -24.50 -24.31 -28.88
CA ILE A 690 -24.54 -24.70 -27.48
C ILE A 690 -26.01 -24.69 -27.05
N ASP A 691 -26.65 -25.86 -26.97
CA ASP A 691 -28.11 -25.98 -26.79
C ASP A 691 -28.56 -26.29 -25.36
N GLU A 692 -27.60 -26.41 -24.44
CA GLU A 692 -27.81 -26.50 -22.99
C GLU A 692 -27.08 -25.38 -22.24
N LEU A 693 -27.39 -25.23 -20.95
CA LEU A 693 -26.78 -24.21 -20.10
C LEU A 693 -25.31 -24.58 -19.84
N LEU A 694 -24.40 -23.83 -20.46
CA LEU A 694 -22.98 -23.85 -20.15
C LEU A 694 -22.60 -22.51 -19.50
N GLU A 695 -22.18 -22.57 -18.24
CA GLU A 695 -21.75 -21.38 -17.49
C GLU A 695 -20.22 -21.29 -17.42
N VAL A 696 -19.70 -20.07 -17.57
CA VAL A 696 -18.28 -19.73 -17.38
C VAL A 696 -18.19 -18.74 -16.21
N PRO A 697 -17.89 -19.21 -14.99
CA PRO A 697 -17.75 -18.34 -13.82
C PRO A 697 -16.65 -17.28 -14.00
N PRO A 698 -16.69 -16.16 -13.24
CA PRO A 698 -15.59 -15.19 -13.18
C PRO A 698 -14.28 -15.90 -12.88
N ARG A 699 -13.19 -15.48 -13.53
CA ARG A 699 -11.84 -16.01 -13.34
C ARG A 699 -11.69 -17.52 -13.54
N ALA A 700 -12.66 -18.19 -14.19
CA ALA A 700 -12.65 -19.63 -14.40
C ALA A 700 -12.34 -20.04 -15.85
N TRP A 701 -11.95 -21.30 -16.01
CA TRP A 701 -11.67 -21.96 -17.28
C TRP A 701 -12.70 -23.06 -17.52
N VAL A 702 -13.19 -23.18 -18.75
CA VAL A 702 -14.07 -24.27 -19.18
C VAL A 702 -13.61 -24.86 -20.49
N THR A 703 -13.71 -26.18 -20.59
CA THR A 703 -13.27 -26.95 -21.76
C THR A 703 -14.44 -27.43 -22.59
N LEU A 704 -14.32 -27.27 -23.90
CA LEU A 704 -15.28 -27.74 -24.89
C LEU A 704 -14.56 -28.80 -25.74
N ALA A 705 -15.06 -30.03 -25.75
CA ALA A 705 -14.42 -31.15 -26.41
C ALA A 705 -15.36 -31.84 -27.42
N ARG A 706 -14.78 -32.52 -28.41
CA ARG A 706 -15.54 -33.24 -29.44
C ARG A 706 -16.13 -34.56 -28.95
N SER A 707 -15.63 -35.08 -27.84
CA SER A 707 -16.04 -36.34 -27.23
C SER A 707 -16.08 -36.22 -25.71
N ALA A 708 -16.72 -37.17 -25.04
CA ALA A 708 -16.77 -37.25 -23.58
C ALA A 708 -15.51 -37.89 -22.97
N ASP A 709 -14.58 -38.39 -23.78
CA ASP A 709 -13.31 -39.00 -23.33
C ASP A 709 -12.08 -38.45 -24.09
N PRO A 710 -11.78 -37.14 -24.01
CA PRO A 710 -10.56 -36.54 -24.55
C PRO A 710 -9.30 -36.83 -23.71
N GLY A 711 -9.39 -37.69 -22.69
CA GLY A 711 -8.35 -37.89 -21.68
C GLY A 711 -8.56 -37.10 -20.38
N PHE A 712 -9.64 -36.33 -20.28
CA PHE A 712 -10.11 -35.63 -19.08
C PHE A 712 -11.64 -35.48 -19.13
N THR A 713 -12.26 -34.93 -18.09
CA THR A 713 -13.70 -34.63 -18.09
C THR A 713 -13.94 -33.23 -18.67
N PRO A 714 -14.47 -33.09 -19.90
CA PRO A 714 -14.76 -31.77 -20.46
C PRO A 714 -15.97 -31.12 -19.81
N THR A 715 -16.01 -29.79 -19.78
CA THR A 715 -17.18 -29.03 -19.29
C THR A 715 -18.36 -29.17 -20.25
N TYR A 716 -18.10 -29.24 -21.55
CA TYR A 716 -19.12 -29.38 -22.59
C TYR A 716 -18.65 -30.27 -23.73
N VAL A 717 -19.55 -31.08 -24.29
CA VAL A 717 -19.28 -31.95 -25.43
C VAL A 717 -20.03 -31.46 -26.67
N TYR A 718 -19.28 -31.04 -27.70
CA TYR A 718 -19.85 -30.62 -28.98
C TYR A 718 -19.80 -31.74 -30.03
N ALA A 719 -20.58 -31.59 -31.10
CA ALA A 719 -20.58 -32.52 -32.22
C ALA A 719 -20.62 -31.78 -33.57
N GLY A 720 -20.02 -32.37 -34.60
CA GLY A 720 -20.07 -31.82 -35.96
C GLY A 720 -19.17 -30.61 -36.22
N TYR A 721 -18.44 -30.13 -35.20
CA TYR A 721 -17.34 -29.17 -35.31
C TYR A 721 -16.00 -29.92 -35.25
N ILE A 722 -15.01 -29.52 -36.04
CA ILE A 722 -13.73 -30.22 -36.21
C ILE A 722 -12.61 -29.20 -36.17
N LEU A 723 -11.49 -29.53 -35.53
CA LEU A 723 -10.28 -28.70 -35.53
C LEU A 723 -9.28 -29.26 -36.55
N SER A 724 -9.06 -28.56 -37.67
CA SER A 724 -8.11 -29.05 -38.69
C SER A 724 -6.66 -29.09 -38.19
N ASN A 725 -5.95 -30.21 -38.41
CA ASN A 725 -4.52 -30.34 -38.11
C ASN A 725 -3.63 -29.45 -39.00
N ASN A 726 -4.18 -28.82 -40.05
CA ASN A 726 -3.43 -28.03 -41.04
C ASN A 726 -3.85 -26.55 -41.09
N GLY A 727 -4.19 -26.00 -39.93
CA GLY A 727 -4.64 -24.63 -39.76
C GLY A 727 -6.16 -24.51 -39.88
N ASP A 728 -6.73 -23.64 -39.05
CA ASP A 728 -8.18 -23.43 -38.93
C ASP A 728 -8.51 -22.13 -38.17
N ALA A 729 -9.80 -21.91 -37.93
CA ALA A 729 -10.31 -20.87 -37.06
C ALA A 729 -11.21 -21.44 -35.96
N ILE A 730 -11.10 -20.90 -34.75
CA ILE A 730 -12.03 -21.16 -33.65
C ILE A 730 -12.71 -19.85 -33.30
N SER A 731 -14.04 -19.80 -33.44
CA SER A 731 -14.85 -18.63 -33.10
C SER A 731 -16.02 -19.02 -32.21
N LEU A 732 -16.21 -18.25 -31.13
CA LEU A 732 -17.39 -18.28 -30.28
C LEU A 732 -18.24 -17.06 -30.60
N GLU A 733 -19.45 -17.28 -31.11
CA GLU A 733 -20.40 -16.22 -31.43
C GLU A 733 -21.65 -16.29 -30.56
N CYS A 734 -22.05 -15.17 -29.99
CA CYS A 734 -23.27 -15.06 -29.19
C CYS A 734 -24.14 -13.93 -29.75
N ASP A 735 -25.42 -14.23 -30.02
CA ASP A 735 -26.39 -13.28 -30.60
C ASP A 735 -25.88 -12.55 -31.87
N GLY A 736 -25.02 -13.23 -32.66
CA GLY A 736 -24.42 -12.71 -33.89
C GLY A 736 -23.18 -11.82 -33.68
N VAL A 737 -22.61 -11.77 -32.47
CA VAL A 737 -21.36 -11.08 -32.15
C VAL A 737 -20.26 -12.10 -31.88
N ALA A 738 -19.11 -11.95 -32.54
CA ALA A 738 -17.91 -12.72 -32.24
C ALA A 738 -17.33 -12.30 -30.88
N ILE A 739 -17.44 -13.18 -29.89
CA ILE A 739 -16.98 -12.97 -28.51
C ILE A 739 -15.49 -13.28 -28.40
N ALA A 740 -15.06 -14.40 -28.97
CA ALA A 740 -13.67 -14.82 -29.02
C ALA A 740 -13.38 -15.48 -30.37
N THR A 741 -12.27 -15.11 -31.01
CA THR A 741 -11.86 -15.68 -32.29
C THR A 741 -10.35 -15.85 -32.34
N ILE A 742 -9.88 -17.00 -32.81
CA ILE A 742 -8.48 -17.24 -33.16
C ILE A 742 -8.39 -17.86 -34.55
N HIS A 743 -7.30 -17.56 -35.25
CA HIS A 743 -6.92 -18.26 -36.48
C HIS A 743 -5.53 -18.85 -36.26
N TYR A 744 -5.37 -20.15 -36.47
CA TYR A 744 -4.09 -20.81 -36.41
C TYR A 744 -3.71 -21.32 -37.81
N THR A 745 -2.43 -21.22 -38.14
CA THR A 745 -1.91 -21.54 -39.48
C THR A 745 -0.80 -22.57 -39.40
N GLY A 746 -0.67 -23.41 -40.42
CA GLY A 746 0.36 -24.45 -40.46
C GLY A 746 -0.08 -25.75 -39.79
N VAL A 747 0.86 -26.67 -39.60
CA VAL A 747 0.57 -27.99 -39.02
C VAL A 747 0.55 -27.89 -37.50
N ALA A 748 -0.56 -28.27 -36.87
CA ALA A 748 -0.69 -28.35 -35.42
C ALA A 748 0.30 -29.40 -34.87
N PRO A 749 0.91 -29.17 -33.68
CA PRO A 749 1.88 -30.11 -33.14
C PRO A 749 1.19 -31.35 -32.56
N THR A 750 1.58 -32.52 -33.03
CA THR A 750 1.05 -33.81 -32.57
C THR A 750 1.24 -34.01 -31.06
N GLY A 751 0.14 -34.27 -30.36
CA GLY A 751 0.08 -34.51 -28.92
C GLY A 751 0.35 -33.29 -28.05
N VAL A 752 0.33 -32.08 -28.60
CA VAL A 752 0.67 -30.85 -27.86
C VAL A 752 -0.36 -29.76 -28.15
N ALA A 753 -1.01 -29.26 -27.10
CA ALA A 753 -1.90 -28.14 -27.18
C ALA A 753 -1.13 -26.84 -27.44
N MET A 754 -1.78 -25.92 -28.13
CA MET A 754 -1.34 -24.55 -28.25
C MET A 754 -2.02 -23.73 -27.16
N GLN A 755 -1.22 -23.15 -26.27
CA GLN A 755 -1.70 -22.34 -25.16
C GLN A 755 -1.36 -20.87 -25.37
N ARG A 756 -2.22 -19.99 -24.86
CA ARG A 756 -2.02 -18.55 -24.84
C ARG A 756 -1.30 -18.12 -23.57
N ASP A 757 -0.34 -17.22 -23.71
CA ASP A 757 0.38 -16.62 -22.58
C ASP A 757 -0.58 -15.85 -21.66
N PRO A 758 -0.69 -16.19 -20.36
CA PRO A 758 -1.46 -15.45 -19.38
C PRO A 758 -1.17 -13.95 -19.35
N ALA A 759 0.08 -13.53 -19.64
CA ALA A 759 0.46 -12.11 -19.70
C ALA A 759 -0.28 -11.33 -20.80
N THR A 760 -0.84 -12.03 -21.78
CA THR A 760 -1.55 -11.42 -22.91
C THR A 760 -3.06 -11.40 -22.74
N PHE A 761 -3.62 -11.99 -21.67
CA PHE A 761 -5.07 -12.05 -21.44
C PHE A 761 -5.77 -10.68 -21.39
N PRO A 762 -5.13 -9.58 -20.92
CA PRO A 762 -5.74 -8.25 -21.01
C PRO A 762 -5.99 -7.75 -22.44
N LEU A 763 -5.37 -8.37 -23.46
CA LEU A 763 -5.48 -7.95 -24.85
C LEU A 763 -6.65 -8.67 -25.55
N GLN A 764 -7.57 -7.91 -26.16
CA GLN A 764 -8.66 -8.50 -26.95
C GLN A 764 -8.14 -9.22 -28.20
N VAL A 765 -7.08 -8.67 -28.82
CA VAL A 765 -6.37 -9.27 -29.96
C VAL A 765 -4.93 -9.56 -29.52
N PRO A 766 -4.58 -10.82 -29.26
CA PRO A 766 -3.22 -11.15 -28.83
C PRO A 766 -2.20 -10.94 -29.97
N PRO A 767 -0.95 -10.52 -29.66
CA PRO A 767 0.12 -10.46 -30.65
C PRO A 767 0.50 -11.87 -31.15
N SER A 768 1.21 -11.96 -32.28
CA SER A 768 1.56 -13.25 -32.90
C SER A 768 2.42 -14.16 -32.03
N ASN A 769 3.13 -13.61 -31.04
CA ASN A 769 3.95 -14.34 -30.07
C ASN A 769 3.20 -14.72 -28.78
N ALA A 770 1.89 -14.47 -28.71
CA ALA A 770 1.07 -14.79 -27.53
C ALA A 770 0.78 -16.29 -27.39
N TRP A 771 1.06 -17.10 -28.41
CA TRP A 771 0.76 -18.53 -28.44
C TRP A 771 2.05 -19.34 -28.41
N CYS A 772 2.08 -20.36 -27.56
CA CYS A 772 3.19 -21.28 -27.43
C CYS A 772 2.70 -22.71 -27.24
N ARG A 773 3.63 -23.67 -27.34
CA ARG A 773 3.34 -25.09 -27.07
C ARG A 773 3.18 -25.31 -25.57
N ALA A 774 2.12 -26.02 -25.18
CA ALA A 774 1.96 -26.46 -23.81
C ALA A 774 3.07 -27.41 -23.38
N THR A 775 3.37 -27.39 -22.08
CA THR A 775 4.46 -28.19 -21.49
C THR A 775 3.98 -29.10 -20.36
N ALA A 776 2.82 -28.83 -19.76
CA ALA A 776 2.21 -29.68 -18.76
C ALA A 776 1.62 -30.93 -19.42
N SER A 777 1.70 -32.09 -18.77
CA SER A 777 1.18 -33.36 -19.30
C SER A 777 -0.23 -33.65 -18.78
N TYR A 778 -1.14 -34.05 -19.67
CA TYR A 778 -2.45 -34.63 -19.34
C TYR A 778 -2.71 -35.85 -20.24
N ASP A 779 -3.08 -36.99 -19.66
CA ASP A 779 -3.27 -38.28 -20.38
C ASP A 779 -2.11 -38.67 -21.35
N GLY A 780 -0.91 -38.15 -21.10
CA GLY A 780 0.30 -38.31 -21.92
C GLY A 780 0.45 -37.34 -23.11
N ASP A 781 -0.59 -36.59 -23.45
CA ASP A 781 -0.48 -35.42 -24.34
C ASP A 781 -0.10 -34.18 -23.49
N LEU A 782 0.23 -33.05 -24.12
CA LEU A 782 0.61 -31.82 -23.41
C LEU A 782 -0.48 -30.75 -23.49
N GLY A 783 -0.88 -30.19 -22.34
CA GLY A 783 -1.95 -29.21 -22.18
C GLY A 783 -2.40 -29.02 -20.73
N THR A 784 -3.23 -28.02 -20.46
CA THR A 784 -3.76 -27.67 -19.13
C THR A 784 -5.30 -27.60 -19.09
N PRO A 785 -6.03 -28.65 -19.48
CA PRO A 785 -7.49 -28.59 -19.55
C PRO A 785 -8.13 -28.29 -18.18
N ASN A 786 -9.08 -27.34 -18.16
CA ASN A 786 -9.79 -26.80 -17.00
C ASN A 786 -8.88 -26.07 -15.99
N ALA A 787 -7.70 -25.63 -16.41
CA ALA A 787 -6.71 -25.02 -15.53
C ALA A 787 -6.01 -23.83 -16.20
N ALA A 788 -5.30 -23.03 -15.39
CA ALA A 788 -4.54 -21.92 -15.92
C ALA A 788 -3.32 -22.40 -16.74
N ASN A 789 -3.15 -21.83 -17.93
CA ASN A 789 -1.95 -22.01 -18.74
C ASN A 789 -0.68 -21.60 -17.99
N ALA A 790 0.43 -22.29 -18.25
CA ALA A 790 1.75 -21.80 -17.86
C ALA A 790 2.13 -20.53 -18.66
N ALA A 791 3.00 -19.68 -18.10
CA ALA A 791 3.59 -18.58 -18.87
C ALA A 791 4.33 -19.12 -20.09
N CYS A 792 4.16 -18.48 -21.24
CA CYS A 792 4.90 -18.87 -22.43
C CYS A 792 6.40 -18.61 -22.20
N PRO A 793 7.30 -19.54 -22.58
CA PRO A 793 8.72 -19.24 -22.59
C PRO A 793 8.95 -18.04 -23.52
N GLY A 794 9.55 -16.96 -23.01
CA GLY A 794 9.79 -15.75 -23.80
C GLY A 794 10.54 -16.11 -25.08
N SER A 795 10.11 -15.60 -26.24
CA SER A 795 10.88 -15.65 -27.48
C SER A 795 10.95 -14.24 -28.05
N GLY A 796 12.17 -13.80 -28.34
CA GLY A 796 12.43 -12.46 -28.84
C GLY A 796 12.88 -12.53 -30.28
N THR A 797 12.36 -11.61 -31.10
CA THR A 797 12.88 -11.32 -32.43
C THR A 797 13.56 -9.96 -32.36
N TYR A 798 14.85 -9.92 -32.66
CA TYR A 798 15.68 -8.71 -32.61
C TYR A 798 16.11 -8.38 -34.03
N ASP A 799 15.54 -7.31 -34.57
CA ASP A 799 15.83 -6.84 -35.93
C ASP A 799 16.85 -5.70 -35.89
N ASP A 800 17.87 -5.77 -36.75
CA ASP A 800 18.79 -4.67 -37.03
C ASP A 800 18.86 -4.44 -38.56
N THR A 801 18.72 -3.18 -38.97
CA THR A 801 18.82 -2.79 -40.36
C THR A 801 20.08 -1.97 -40.56
N LEU A 802 21.11 -2.60 -41.12
CA LEU A 802 22.35 -1.92 -41.47
C LEU A 802 22.11 -0.92 -42.62
N GLY A 803 21.94 0.35 -42.26
CA GLY A 803 22.02 1.54 -43.12
C GLY A 803 21.68 1.33 -44.60
N ASP A 804 20.39 1.22 -44.91
CA ASP A 804 19.90 1.12 -46.29
C ASP A 804 20.02 2.49 -46.99
N SER A 805 20.92 2.61 -47.98
CA SER A 805 20.96 3.79 -48.85
C SER A 805 20.16 3.61 -50.14
N GLY A 806 19.47 2.46 -50.34
CA GLY A 806 18.68 2.17 -51.53
C GLY A 806 19.46 2.17 -52.85
N ALA A 807 20.79 2.36 -52.82
CA ALA A 807 21.62 2.65 -53.99
C ALA A 807 22.45 1.46 -54.50
N GLY A 808 22.31 0.28 -53.88
CA GLY A 808 22.71 -1.00 -54.46
C GLY A 808 24.19 -1.14 -54.83
N TYR A 809 25.11 -0.41 -54.19
CA TYR A 809 26.55 -0.58 -54.39
C TYR A 809 27.17 -1.39 -53.25
N CYS A 810 27.67 -2.57 -53.56
CA CYS A 810 28.43 -3.43 -52.66
C CYS A 810 29.89 -3.48 -53.14
N PRO A 811 30.81 -2.67 -52.58
CA PRO A 811 32.24 -2.84 -52.84
C PRO A 811 32.66 -4.23 -52.39
N ASP A 812 33.75 -4.77 -52.95
CA ASP A 812 34.29 -6.04 -52.45
C ASP A 812 34.73 -5.87 -50.99
N LEU A 813 33.87 -6.29 -50.04
CA LEU A 813 34.11 -6.18 -48.60
C LEU A 813 34.95 -7.39 -48.17
N GLY A 814 36.18 -7.47 -48.67
CA GLY A 814 37.17 -8.42 -48.17
C GLY A 814 37.51 -8.20 -46.68
N SER A 815 37.08 -7.07 -46.11
CA SER A 815 37.20 -6.69 -44.70
C SER A 815 35.89 -6.88 -43.92
N TRP A 816 36.00 -7.43 -42.71
CA TRP A 816 34.90 -7.57 -41.76
C TRP A 816 34.21 -6.24 -41.44
N GLN A 817 32.87 -6.24 -41.47
CA GLN A 817 31.99 -5.19 -40.98
C GLN A 817 31.27 -5.69 -39.73
N THR A 818 31.06 -4.83 -38.73
CA THR A 818 30.43 -5.21 -37.45
C THR A 818 28.99 -4.72 -37.36
N PHE A 819 28.16 -5.47 -36.64
CA PHE A 819 26.79 -5.12 -36.26
C PHE A 819 26.54 -5.51 -34.81
N THR A 820 25.51 -4.92 -34.19
CA THR A 820 25.18 -5.18 -32.79
C THR A 820 23.67 -5.20 -32.62
N PHE A 821 23.15 -6.30 -32.09
CA PHE A 821 21.80 -6.32 -31.54
C PHE A 821 21.84 -5.71 -30.14
N GLU A 822 21.18 -4.57 -29.98
CA GLU A 822 21.01 -3.86 -28.71
C GLU A 822 19.79 -4.43 -27.95
N GLN A 823 19.82 -4.37 -26.63
CA GLN A 823 18.70 -4.80 -25.76
C GLN A 823 18.29 -6.27 -25.94
N ALA A 824 19.26 -7.13 -26.25
CA ALA A 824 19.13 -8.58 -26.28
C ALA A 824 19.10 -9.14 -24.84
N PRO A 825 17.99 -9.73 -24.35
CA PRO A 825 17.90 -10.48 -23.09
C PRO A 825 18.74 -11.76 -23.13
N ALA A 826 19.03 -12.32 -21.96
CA ALA A 826 19.84 -13.52 -21.84
C ALA A 826 19.13 -14.73 -22.52
N PRO A 827 19.81 -15.44 -23.44
CA PRO A 827 19.20 -16.57 -24.16
C PRO A 827 19.00 -17.80 -23.25
N LYS A 828 17.84 -18.46 -23.38
CA LYS A 828 17.46 -19.71 -22.70
C LYS A 828 17.45 -20.94 -23.62
N GLY A 829 17.78 -20.80 -24.90
CA GLY A 829 17.78 -21.91 -25.84
C GLY A 829 18.40 -21.57 -27.20
N ASP A 830 18.29 -22.51 -28.14
CA ASP A 830 18.81 -22.36 -29.51
C ASP A 830 18.09 -21.21 -30.24
N GLY A 831 18.80 -20.56 -31.16
CA GLY A 831 18.25 -19.47 -31.96
C GLY A 831 18.60 -19.57 -33.45
N ALA A 832 18.25 -18.53 -34.18
CA ALA A 832 18.52 -18.39 -35.61
C ALA A 832 18.91 -16.95 -35.94
N LEU A 833 19.85 -16.79 -36.89
CA LEU A 833 20.15 -15.52 -37.54
C LEU A 833 19.70 -15.58 -38.99
N GLU A 834 18.81 -14.68 -39.35
CA GLU A 834 18.35 -14.46 -40.73
C GLU A 834 18.91 -13.13 -41.24
N LEU A 835 19.21 -13.05 -42.54
CA LEU A 835 19.65 -11.83 -43.21
C LEU A 835 19.40 -11.90 -44.70
N SER A 836 19.47 -10.75 -45.37
CA SER A 836 19.54 -10.65 -46.83
C SER A 836 20.88 -10.07 -47.30
N TRP A 837 21.47 -10.62 -48.36
CA TRP A 837 22.71 -10.11 -48.96
C TRP A 837 22.64 -10.03 -50.48
N ILE A 838 23.43 -9.16 -51.10
CA ILE A 838 23.36 -8.89 -52.55
C ILE A 838 24.49 -9.54 -53.34
N THR A 839 24.16 -10.11 -54.50
CA THR A 839 25.12 -10.69 -55.45
C THR A 839 24.89 -10.14 -56.86
N ALA A 840 25.94 -10.05 -57.69
CA ALA A 840 25.85 -9.53 -59.05
C ALA A 840 26.88 -10.17 -60.00
N VAL A 841 26.56 -10.17 -61.30
CA VAL A 841 27.46 -10.65 -62.37
C VAL A 841 28.31 -9.49 -62.91
N CYS A 842 29.62 -9.72 -63.06
CA CYS A 842 30.57 -8.69 -63.52
C CYS A 842 31.09 -8.94 -64.94
N GLY A 843 30.47 -8.27 -65.90
CA GLY A 843 30.84 -8.35 -67.32
C GLY A 843 30.52 -9.73 -67.91
N SER A 844 31.48 -10.32 -68.63
CA SER A 844 31.34 -11.66 -69.25
C SER A 844 31.99 -12.79 -68.43
N SER A 845 32.32 -12.53 -67.16
CA SER A 845 33.02 -13.47 -66.28
C SER A 845 32.12 -13.87 -65.13
N ASN A 846 31.90 -15.18 -65.01
CA ASN A 846 31.18 -15.83 -63.93
C ASN A 846 32.07 -15.90 -62.69
N LEU A 847 31.84 -15.03 -61.72
CA LEU A 847 32.55 -15.02 -60.44
C LEU A 847 31.53 -15.26 -59.34
N ASP A 848 31.85 -16.19 -58.44
CA ASP A 848 30.96 -16.55 -57.34
C ASP A 848 31.12 -15.52 -56.21
N GLY A 849 29.99 -15.12 -55.62
CA GLY A 849 29.96 -14.29 -54.41
C GLY A 849 30.01 -15.16 -53.16
N THR A 850 30.61 -14.67 -52.08
CA THR A 850 30.61 -15.36 -50.77
C THR A 850 30.12 -14.44 -49.67
N LEU A 851 29.43 -15.01 -48.68
CA LEU A 851 29.05 -14.37 -47.43
C LEU A 851 29.55 -15.22 -46.27
N GLU A 852 30.14 -14.57 -45.27
CA GLU A 852 30.46 -15.19 -43.98
C GLU A 852 29.98 -14.29 -42.85
N VAL A 853 29.38 -14.90 -41.82
CA VAL A 853 28.88 -14.22 -40.64
C VAL A 853 29.32 -14.93 -39.37
N GLU A 854 29.81 -14.16 -38.41
CA GLU A 854 30.29 -14.63 -37.13
C GLU A 854 29.69 -13.81 -35.98
N LEU A 855 29.50 -14.45 -34.82
CA LEU A 855 29.17 -13.77 -33.56
C LEU A 855 30.39 -13.72 -32.65
N GLN A 856 30.50 -12.64 -31.87
CA GLN A 856 31.58 -12.47 -30.91
C GLN A 856 31.28 -13.28 -29.65
N THR A 857 32.03 -14.35 -29.40
CA THR A 857 31.92 -15.18 -28.19
C THR A 857 33.12 -14.95 -27.29
N GLY A 858 32.99 -14.06 -26.30
CA GLY A 858 34.12 -13.56 -25.50
C GLY A 858 35.15 -12.77 -26.34
N GLU A 859 36.41 -13.20 -26.33
CA GLU A 859 37.48 -12.62 -27.17
C GLU A 859 37.57 -13.26 -28.58
N ALA A 860 36.84 -14.35 -28.82
CA ALA A 860 36.84 -15.09 -30.08
C ALA A 860 35.64 -14.73 -30.97
N TRP A 861 35.73 -15.08 -32.25
CA TRP A 861 34.64 -14.98 -33.21
C TRP A 861 34.24 -16.37 -33.67
N THR A 862 32.94 -16.68 -33.55
CA THR A 862 32.39 -18.01 -33.85
C THR A 862 31.55 -17.94 -35.14
N PRO A 863 31.86 -18.76 -36.16
CA PRO A 863 31.10 -18.82 -37.40
C PRO A 863 29.67 -19.31 -37.20
N ILE A 864 28.72 -18.58 -37.77
CA ILE A 864 27.28 -18.90 -37.74
C ILE A 864 26.75 -19.29 -39.12
N LEU A 865 27.13 -18.52 -40.14
CA LEU A 865 26.61 -18.67 -41.49
C LEU A 865 27.74 -18.50 -42.50
N ALA A 866 27.77 -19.37 -43.51
CA ALA A 866 28.60 -19.21 -44.70
C ALA A 866 27.77 -19.58 -45.94
N ALA A 867 27.70 -18.67 -46.92
CA ALA A 867 26.94 -18.87 -48.14
C ALA A 867 27.80 -18.57 -49.38
N THR A 868 27.47 -19.22 -50.50
CA THR A 868 28.11 -18.98 -51.80
C THR A 868 27.02 -18.91 -52.87
N ALA A 869 27.03 -17.85 -53.66
CA ALA A 869 26.09 -17.67 -54.76
C ALA A 869 26.81 -17.85 -56.09
N GLY A 870 26.29 -18.76 -56.91
CA GLY A 870 26.81 -19.03 -58.24
C GLY A 870 26.38 -18.01 -59.29
N SER A 871 27.19 -17.87 -60.33
CA SER A 871 27.02 -16.98 -61.50
C SER A 871 25.71 -17.04 -62.33
N ALA A 872 24.68 -17.79 -61.91
CA ALA A 872 23.41 -17.92 -62.62
C ALA A 872 22.37 -16.81 -62.31
N ASN A 873 22.63 -15.98 -61.30
CA ASN A 873 21.73 -14.88 -60.93
C ASN A 873 22.03 -13.63 -61.78
N GLU A 874 21.45 -13.54 -62.99
CA GLU A 874 21.72 -12.49 -63.99
C GLU A 874 21.22 -11.08 -63.65
N SER A 875 20.83 -10.78 -62.40
CA SER A 875 20.42 -9.43 -62.01
C SER A 875 20.55 -9.21 -60.51
N CYS A 876 20.75 -7.95 -60.11
CA CYS A 876 20.76 -7.44 -58.74
C CYS A 876 19.64 -7.97 -57.85
N THR A 877 19.87 -9.13 -57.24
CA THR A 877 18.89 -9.86 -56.44
C THR A 877 19.43 -10.00 -55.03
N TRP A 878 18.60 -9.67 -54.05
CA TRP A 878 18.87 -9.93 -52.64
C TRP A 878 18.54 -11.40 -52.35
N LEU A 879 19.50 -12.11 -51.79
CA LEU A 879 19.38 -13.50 -51.37
C LEU A 879 19.17 -13.55 -49.87
N GLY A 880 18.13 -14.25 -49.43
CA GLY A 880 17.89 -14.51 -48.01
C GLY A 880 18.70 -15.72 -47.54
N GLU A 881 19.33 -15.62 -46.37
CA GLU A 881 20.08 -16.68 -45.74
C GLU A 881 19.65 -16.82 -44.28
N SER A 882 19.73 -18.05 -43.75
CA SER A 882 19.43 -18.34 -42.35
C SER A 882 20.45 -19.33 -41.78
N GLY A 883 20.92 -19.06 -40.56
CA GLY A 883 21.86 -19.92 -39.83
C GLY A 883 21.34 -20.21 -38.42
N ALA A 884 21.30 -21.49 -38.05
CA ALA A 884 20.98 -21.90 -36.68
C ALA A 884 22.15 -21.59 -35.73
N ILE A 885 21.82 -21.15 -34.51
CA ILE A 885 22.78 -20.76 -33.48
C ILE A 885 22.53 -21.61 -32.24
N PRO A 886 23.46 -22.50 -31.86
CA PRO A 886 23.32 -23.28 -30.64
C PRO A 886 23.24 -22.39 -29.39
N ALA A 887 22.44 -22.79 -28.39
CA ALA A 887 22.26 -22.06 -27.14
C ALA A 887 23.59 -21.69 -26.48
N ALA A 888 24.56 -22.61 -26.47
CA ALA A 888 25.88 -22.36 -25.90
C ALA A 888 26.67 -21.24 -26.63
N VAL A 889 26.47 -21.10 -27.94
CA VAL A 889 27.10 -20.04 -28.74
C VAL A 889 26.41 -18.70 -28.48
N LEU A 890 25.07 -18.70 -28.37
CA LEU A 890 24.29 -17.52 -28.02
C LEU A 890 24.62 -17.00 -26.62
N VAL A 891 24.66 -17.88 -25.62
CA VAL A 891 25.04 -17.54 -24.24
C VAL A 891 26.45 -16.96 -24.20
N ALA A 892 27.39 -17.55 -24.95
CA ALA A 892 28.76 -17.04 -25.01
C ALA A 892 28.87 -15.71 -25.78
N ALA A 893 27.94 -15.42 -26.68
CA ALA A 893 27.90 -14.20 -27.48
C ALA A 893 27.15 -13.03 -26.83
N HIS A 894 26.36 -13.33 -25.80
CA HIS A 894 25.63 -12.35 -25.01
C HIS A 894 26.56 -11.64 -24.02
N THR A 895 26.44 -10.30 -23.97
CA THR A 895 27.23 -9.46 -23.07
C THR A 895 26.39 -9.02 -21.86
N ALA A 896 27.05 -8.73 -20.73
CA ALA A 896 26.37 -8.31 -19.49
C ALA A 896 25.54 -7.02 -19.63
N ASP A 897 25.83 -6.18 -20.63
CA ASP A 897 25.06 -4.98 -21.00
C ASP A 897 23.90 -5.26 -21.97
N GLY A 898 23.54 -6.53 -22.19
CA GLY A 898 22.37 -6.93 -22.98
C GLY A 898 22.59 -6.74 -24.48
N LYS A 899 23.77 -7.10 -25.00
CA LYS A 899 24.09 -6.98 -26.43
C LYS A 899 24.55 -8.31 -27.02
N VAL A 900 24.30 -8.49 -28.31
CA VAL A 900 24.91 -9.56 -29.11
C VAL A 900 25.63 -8.92 -30.28
N ARG A 901 26.96 -9.07 -30.33
CA ARG A 901 27.81 -8.46 -31.37
C ARG A 901 28.11 -9.48 -32.46
N GLY A 902 27.99 -9.03 -33.70
CA GLY A 902 28.30 -9.83 -34.86
C GLY A 902 29.19 -9.11 -35.86
N ARG A 903 29.73 -9.87 -36.80
CA ARG A 903 30.43 -9.33 -37.96
C ARG A 903 30.13 -10.16 -39.19
N PHE A 904 30.13 -9.49 -40.33
CA PHE A 904 30.01 -10.14 -41.63
C PHE A 904 31.09 -9.65 -42.58
N ARG A 905 31.40 -10.47 -43.58
CA ARG A 905 32.13 -10.04 -44.78
C ARG A 905 31.47 -10.67 -45.98
N ALA A 906 31.35 -9.89 -47.04
CA ALA A 906 30.72 -10.33 -48.27
C ALA A 906 31.61 -9.96 -49.45
N THR A 907 31.93 -10.93 -50.30
CA THR A 907 32.63 -10.70 -51.56
C THR A 907 31.68 -10.90 -52.71
N THR A 908 31.81 -10.06 -53.72
CA THR A 908 30.99 -10.14 -54.94
C THR A 908 31.75 -10.81 -56.08
N GLY A 909 33.04 -11.11 -55.88
CA GLY A 909 33.97 -11.52 -56.94
C GLY A 909 34.31 -10.39 -57.92
N CYS A 910 33.68 -9.22 -57.84
CA CYS A 910 33.81 -8.13 -58.78
C CYS A 910 34.94 -7.16 -58.42
N SER A 911 35.91 -6.97 -59.31
CA SER A 911 37.05 -6.06 -59.10
C SER A 911 36.70 -4.58 -58.89
N ASN A 912 35.46 -4.16 -59.22
CA ASN A 912 34.95 -2.80 -59.00
C ASN A 912 33.70 -2.75 -58.09
N GLY A 913 33.41 -3.82 -57.35
CA GLY A 913 32.17 -4.01 -56.57
C GLY A 913 30.93 -4.29 -57.43
N ALA A 914 29.90 -4.86 -56.82
CA ALA A 914 28.59 -5.05 -57.43
C ALA A 914 27.81 -3.73 -57.43
N ARG A 915 27.27 -3.32 -58.60
CA ARG A 915 26.52 -2.07 -58.77
C ARG A 915 25.10 -2.34 -59.25
N CYS A 916 24.12 -1.83 -58.53
CA CYS A 916 22.71 -2.03 -58.80
C CYS A 916 21.98 -0.69 -58.85
N GLY A 917 21.60 -0.25 -60.05
CA GLY A 917 20.94 1.04 -60.31
C GLY A 917 21.88 2.10 -60.91
N GLY A 918 21.45 2.78 -61.97
CA GLY A 918 22.27 3.68 -62.79
C GLY A 918 22.53 5.08 -62.23
N VAL A 919 22.45 5.31 -60.92
CA VAL A 919 22.54 6.66 -60.33
C VAL A 919 23.75 6.78 -59.40
N PHE A 920 24.62 7.73 -59.70
CA PHE A 920 25.77 8.07 -58.87
C PHE A 920 25.30 8.92 -57.68
N LEU A 921 25.16 8.31 -56.50
CA LEU A 921 25.02 9.04 -55.23
C LEU A 921 26.06 8.55 -54.24
N SER A 922 26.70 9.49 -53.55
CA SER A 922 27.69 9.26 -52.49
C SER A 922 26.97 9.02 -51.16
N GLY A 923 26.90 7.77 -50.72
CA GLY A 923 26.42 7.32 -49.41
C GLY A 923 27.05 5.98 -49.02
N PRO A 924 27.01 5.55 -47.74
CA PRO A 924 27.62 4.31 -47.28
C PRO A 924 26.96 3.08 -47.94
N THR A 925 27.80 2.08 -48.19
CA THR A 925 27.56 0.91 -49.04
C THR A 925 27.26 -0.33 -48.19
N GLY A 926 26.04 -0.87 -48.21
CA GLY A 926 25.65 -2.05 -47.45
C GLY A 926 25.48 -3.28 -48.35
N CYS A 927 26.29 -4.33 -48.13
CA CYS A 927 26.17 -5.61 -48.84
C CYS A 927 25.19 -6.60 -48.19
N VAL A 928 24.80 -6.33 -46.94
CA VAL A 928 23.90 -7.14 -46.10
C VAL A 928 22.87 -6.20 -45.48
N ARG A 929 21.62 -6.67 -45.35
CA ARG A 929 20.49 -5.97 -44.73
C ARG A 929 19.55 -6.96 -44.04
N ASP A 930 18.51 -6.43 -43.38
CA ASP A 930 17.43 -7.21 -42.77
C ASP A 930 17.94 -8.29 -41.79
N LEU A 931 18.88 -7.93 -40.91
CA LEU A 931 19.40 -8.90 -39.94
C LEU A 931 18.35 -9.13 -38.86
N ARG A 932 18.01 -10.40 -38.62
CA ARG A 932 17.02 -10.82 -37.65
C ARG A 932 17.58 -11.94 -36.79
N LEU A 933 17.73 -11.68 -35.50
CA LEU A 933 18.14 -12.67 -34.51
C LEU A 933 16.91 -13.14 -33.72
N THR A 934 16.65 -14.44 -33.70
CA THR A 934 15.51 -15.02 -32.99
C THR A 934 15.98 -16.08 -31.99
N TYR A 935 15.58 -15.98 -30.73
CA TYR A 935 15.88 -17.01 -29.71
C TYR A 935 14.93 -16.92 -28.50
N PRO A 936 14.75 -18.02 -27.74
CA PRO A 936 13.99 -18.03 -26.50
C PRO A 936 14.80 -17.42 -25.34
N TRP A 937 14.17 -16.67 -24.43
CA TRP A 937 14.80 -15.97 -23.29
C TRP A 937 13.95 -15.95 -22.01
#